data_AF-A0A4Q3N863-F1
#
_entry.id   AF-A0A4Q3N863-F1
#
_cell.length_a   1.000
_cell.length_b   1.000
_cell.length_c   1.000
_cell.angle_alpha   90.00
_cell.angle_beta   90.00
_cell.angle_gamma   90.00
#
_symmetry.space_group_name_H-M   'P 1'
#
loop_
_entity.id
_entity.type
_entity.pdbx_description
1 polymer ?
#
loop_
_entity_poly.entity_id
_entity_poly.type
_entity_poly.pdbx_seq_one_letter_code
_entity_poly.pdbx_strand_id
1 'polypeptide(L)'
;VTPSLPVGREGSYFQRLFSAPGGMDPYAAAASDVYQDLFGEGSYTGKGIYDVDAFEAALAGRVPDNAMLSHDLFEGVFARAGLASDVEVVEEFPARYDVAAKRQHRWTRGDWQLLPWILGHHTQSQAVPAIGLGKMLDNLRRSLLAPFTLAALGAAWLLPRPANGIAMAVLLAALALPPFLAPLFAILPRRQGLYLPKHLRMLAADLRTACAQTFFSLAFLPDQAWRMADAIARTLARLLVTRKRLLEWTTAAQSAGGPRPGLAGTYRQMAAGTLLGQAVAGAALAMAPSSWPLVLPVALLWLAAPALAFWSSQSPTAAQQTALAPDQAQALRLIARRTWRFFETFVTPAENMLPPDNFQESPKPVVAHRTSPTNIGLYFLSTVTARDFGWAGTLETVERLEATFATLDKLPRYKGHFHNWYGTLDLQPLPPDYVSSVDSGNLAGHLLALAVACEEWADAAPPESVHGVADNLLLARQALQALPAASGEGGRVLAGMLDEIAAGSNGAGGEVPPEARKRLADKAARCARELLPPSESTEIADTPELVFWIEAIGRLAQQQGRDLQGAQAGQAPALAERLRALAARARAMAMEMDFAFLLDPERKLLSIGYSLADNRLDPSCYDLLASEARLASLFAIAKGDATTRHWFRLGRTATPLGSGSALISWSGSMFEYLMPSLVMRAPAGSLLEQTNRLVVGRQQAYGAERDVPWGISESAYNARDMEFTYQYSNFGVPGLGMKRGLSENLVIAPYATGLAAMVDAPGALRNYEALAALGGSGRFGFYEALD
;
A
#
# COMPACT_ATOMS: atom_id res chain seq x y z
N VAL A 1 -4.52 22.88 2.67
CA VAL A 1 -3.39 21.98 2.30
C VAL A 1 -3.24 20.96 3.40
N THR A 2 -3.30 19.67 3.07
CA THR A 2 -3.29 18.57 4.02
C THR A 2 -2.00 17.78 3.87
N PRO A 3 -1.30 17.45 4.98
CA PRO A 3 -0.10 16.65 4.88
C PRO A 3 -0.44 15.24 4.38
N SER A 4 0.39 14.71 3.48
CA SER A 4 0.30 13.33 3.04
C SER A 4 0.46 12.39 4.24
N LEU A 5 -0.23 11.25 4.20
CA LEU A 5 -0.03 10.21 5.20
C LEU A 5 1.41 9.68 5.11
N PRO A 6 2.07 9.39 6.24
CA PRO A 6 3.36 8.72 6.24
C PRO A 6 3.20 7.29 5.72
N VAL A 7 3.36 7.07 4.41
CA VAL A 7 3.20 5.75 3.78
C VAL A 7 4.56 5.08 3.56
N GLY A 8 4.67 3.79 3.93
CA GLY A 8 5.80 2.95 3.53
C GLY A 8 7.15 3.29 4.16
N ARG A 9 8.20 3.33 3.34
CA ARG A 9 9.62 3.48 3.75
C ARG A 9 10.02 4.91 4.12
N GLU A 10 9.10 5.88 4.02
CA GLU A 10 9.42 7.30 4.11
C GLU A 10 8.81 8.02 5.32
N GLY A 11 7.78 7.43 5.96
CA GLY A 11 7.21 7.99 7.19
C GLY A 11 8.16 7.93 8.39
N SER A 12 8.18 8.90 9.32
CA SER A 12 8.98 8.84 10.58
C SER A 12 8.16 9.15 11.83
N TYR A 13 8.70 8.88 13.02
CA TYR A 13 8.04 9.29 14.26
C TYR A 13 8.02 10.82 14.41
N PHE A 14 9.08 11.50 13.96
CA PHE A 14 9.14 12.96 13.88
C PHE A 14 8.00 13.51 13.02
N GLN A 15 7.79 12.97 11.82
CA GLN A 15 6.70 13.39 10.94
C GLN A 15 5.35 13.24 11.63
N ARG A 16 5.07 12.08 12.23
CA ARG A 16 3.79 11.81 12.93
C ARG A 16 3.52 12.76 14.08
N LEU A 17 4.56 13.23 14.77
CA LEU A 17 4.41 14.16 15.89
C LEU A 17 4.25 15.61 15.43
N PHE A 18 4.93 16.02 14.36
CA PHE A 18 5.00 17.44 13.97
C PHE A 18 4.19 17.79 12.71
N SER A 19 3.69 16.82 11.96
CA SER A 19 2.70 17.07 10.92
C SER A 19 1.33 17.32 11.56
N ALA A 20 0.49 18.14 10.91
CA ALA A 20 -0.93 18.11 11.19
C ALA A 20 -1.49 16.69 10.96
N PRO A 21 -2.66 16.33 11.52
CA PRO A 21 -3.32 15.07 11.20
C PRO A 21 -3.38 14.91 9.67
N GLY A 22 -2.72 13.87 9.15
CA GLY A 22 -2.71 13.58 7.73
C GLY A 22 -3.97 12.82 7.32
N GLY A 23 -4.31 12.91 6.03
CA GLY A 23 -5.50 12.29 5.46
C GLY A 23 -6.65 13.28 5.27
N MET A 24 -7.46 13.02 4.24
CA MET A 24 -8.63 13.83 3.90
C MET A 24 -9.81 13.36 4.75
N ASP A 25 -10.50 14.29 5.43
CA ASP A 25 -11.75 13.98 6.15
C ASP A 25 -12.93 14.11 5.18
N PRO A 26 -13.54 13.00 4.73
CA PRO A 26 -14.68 13.06 3.79
C PRO A 26 -15.92 13.73 4.36
N TYR A 27 -16.00 13.90 5.68
CA TYR A 27 -17.18 14.40 6.38
C TYR A 27 -17.01 15.86 6.83
N ALA A 28 -15.83 16.46 6.66
CA ALA A 28 -15.57 17.87 6.96
C ALA A 28 -15.58 18.68 5.66
N ALA A 29 -16.71 19.35 5.37
CA ALA A 29 -16.89 20.09 4.12
C ALA A 29 -16.69 21.62 4.25
N ALA A 30 -16.51 22.15 5.46
CA ALA A 30 -16.34 23.58 5.69
C ALA A 30 -15.24 23.82 6.74
N ALA A 31 -14.11 24.34 6.27
CA ALA A 31 -13.12 24.97 7.13
C ALA A 31 -13.38 26.48 7.09
N SER A 32 -13.48 27.09 8.28
CA SER A 32 -13.49 28.55 8.43
C SER A 32 -12.06 29.05 8.39
N ASP A 33 -11.81 30.13 7.65
CA ASP A 33 -10.56 30.88 7.73
C ASP A 33 -10.81 32.13 8.58
N VAL A 34 -10.13 32.19 9.73
CA VAL A 34 -10.33 33.27 10.71
C VAL A 34 -10.05 34.65 10.11
N TYR A 35 -9.08 34.77 9.19
CA TYR A 35 -8.79 36.07 8.58
C TYR A 35 -9.87 36.45 7.57
N GLN A 36 -10.33 35.50 6.76
CA GLN A 36 -11.40 35.74 5.80
C GLN A 36 -12.73 36.08 6.48
N ASP A 37 -13.06 35.37 7.56
CA ASP A 37 -14.31 35.56 8.29
C ASP A 37 -14.34 36.89 9.06
N LEU A 38 -13.20 37.30 9.65
CA LEU A 38 -13.12 38.54 10.44
C LEU A 38 -12.78 39.79 9.61
N PHE A 39 -12.02 39.64 8.53
CA PHE A 39 -11.45 40.77 7.77
C PHE A 39 -11.77 40.74 6.27
N GLY A 40 -12.44 39.70 5.76
CA GLY A 40 -12.76 39.57 4.34
C GLY A 40 -11.57 39.21 3.45
N GLU A 41 -10.43 38.82 4.03
CA GLU A 41 -9.22 38.41 3.31
C GLU A 41 -8.56 37.19 3.95
N GLY A 42 -8.21 36.17 3.15
CA GLY A 42 -7.45 35.01 3.59
C GLY A 42 -5.95 35.29 3.70
N SER A 43 -5.17 34.24 3.98
CA SER A 43 -3.70 34.29 3.97
C SER A 43 -3.14 33.35 2.91
N TYR A 44 -2.29 33.86 2.03
CA TYR A 44 -1.59 33.04 1.07
C TYR A 44 -0.42 32.30 1.73
N THR A 45 -0.37 30.98 1.60
CA THR A 45 0.65 30.13 2.24
C THR A 45 1.61 29.50 1.24
N GLY A 46 1.81 30.13 0.08
CA GLY A 46 2.75 29.66 -0.96
C GLY A 46 2.21 28.55 -1.85
N LYS A 47 0.92 28.20 -1.71
CA LYS A 47 0.22 27.23 -2.55
C LYS A 47 -1.22 27.67 -2.81
N GLY A 48 -1.61 27.78 -4.07
CA GLY A 48 -2.96 28.16 -4.45
C GLY A 48 -3.12 28.30 -5.95
N ILE A 49 -4.32 28.70 -6.37
CA ILE A 49 -4.67 29.00 -7.74
C ILE A 49 -4.55 30.51 -7.91
N TYR A 50 -3.98 30.96 -9.02
CA TYR A 50 -3.77 32.38 -9.31
C TYR A 50 -4.48 32.79 -10.59
N ASP A 51 -5.04 34.00 -10.58
CA ASP A 51 -5.26 34.78 -11.78
C ASP A 51 -3.96 35.52 -12.09
N VAL A 52 -3.29 35.14 -13.18
CA VAL A 52 -1.94 35.62 -13.51
C VAL A 52 -1.94 37.13 -13.73
N ASP A 53 -2.92 37.66 -14.45
CA ASP A 53 -3.00 39.08 -14.78
C ASP A 53 -3.25 39.92 -13.52
N ALA A 54 -4.16 39.46 -12.64
CA ALA A 54 -4.44 40.14 -11.38
C ALA A 54 -3.22 40.13 -10.44
N PHE A 55 -2.50 39.01 -10.39
CA PHE A 55 -1.31 38.86 -9.57
C PHE A 55 -0.16 39.75 -10.07
N GLU A 56 0.12 39.74 -11.38
CA GLU A 56 1.13 40.61 -11.99
C GLU A 56 0.80 42.09 -11.76
N ALA A 57 -0.45 42.49 -11.98
CA ALA A 57 -0.90 43.85 -11.75
C ALA A 57 -0.77 44.28 -10.27
N ALA A 58 -1.10 43.38 -9.33
CA ALA A 58 -1.02 43.67 -7.90
C ALA A 58 0.42 43.85 -7.42
N LEU A 59 1.39 43.15 -8.01
CA LEU A 59 2.80 43.15 -7.58
C LEU A 59 3.71 44.08 -8.38
N ALA A 60 3.23 44.60 -9.52
CA ALA A 60 3.99 45.49 -10.39
C ALA A 60 4.67 46.63 -9.60
N GLY A 61 6.01 46.68 -9.68
CA GLY A 61 6.83 47.72 -9.06
C GLY A 61 6.93 47.70 -7.53
N ARG A 62 6.43 46.66 -6.84
CA ARG A 62 6.44 46.58 -5.37
C ARG A 62 7.68 45.94 -4.76
N VAL A 63 8.38 45.12 -5.54
CA VAL A 63 9.54 44.34 -5.10
C VAL A 63 10.70 44.68 -6.02
N PRO A 64 11.79 45.27 -5.50
CA PRO A 64 13.00 45.45 -6.29
C PRO A 64 13.60 44.11 -6.69
N ASP A 65 14.25 44.08 -7.86
CA ASP A 65 14.92 42.87 -8.34
C ASP A 65 15.91 42.34 -7.31
N ASN A 66 15.86 41.03 -7.09
CA ASN A 66 16.76 40.30 -6.19
C ASN A 66 16.71 40.70 -4.70
N ALA A 67 15.62 41.34 -4.25
CA ALA A 67 15.49 41.83 -2.89
C ALA A 67 14.80 40.87 -1.90
N MET A 68 13.97 39.92 -2.38
CA MET A 68 13.08 39.13 -1.52
C MET A 68 13.25 37.61 -1.73
N LEU A 69 13.63 36.90 -0.66
CA LEU A 69 13.84 35.44 -0.62
C LEU A 69 12.55 34.63 -0.44
N SER A 70 11.58 35.16 0.32
CA SER A 70 10.30 34.50 0.59
C SER A 70 9.18 35.50 0.37
N HIS A 71 8.24 35.15 -0.50
CA HIS A 71 7.27 36.08 -1.04
C HIS A 71 5.82 35.72 -0.71
N ASP A 72 5.53 34.48 -0.32
CA ASP A 72 4.17 33.97 -0.06
C ASP A 72 3.28 34.94 0.74
N LEU A 73 3.70 35.34 1.94
CA LEU A 73 2.90 36.24 2.78
C LEU A 73 2.82 37.65 2.18
N PHE A 74 3.93 38.16 1.63
CA PHE A 74 4.00 39.50 1.06
C PHE A 74 3.08 39.62 -0.16
N GLU A 75 3.17 38.66 -1.07
CA GLU A 75 2.34 38.59 -2.26
C GLU A 75 0.88 38.42 -1.90
N GLY A 76 0.56 37.54 -0.96
CA GLY A 76 -0.80 37.35 -0.47
C GLY A 76 -1.42 38.61 0.14
N VAL A 77 -0.62 39.49 0.73
CA VAL A 77 -1.09 40.77 1.28
C VAL A 77 -1.49 41.76 0.17
N PHE A 78 -0.81 41.75 -0.98
CA PHE A 78 -1.10 42.68 -2.08
C PHE A 78 -2.05 42.11 -3.13
N ALA A 79 -1.83 40.86 -3.56
CA ALA A 79 -2.72 40.16 -4.48
C ALA A 79 -4.06 39.78 -3.84
N ARG A 80 -4.12 39.77 -2.49
CA ARG A 80 -5.20 39.18 -1.68
C ARG A 80 -5.31 37.69 -1.92
N ALA A 81 -5.93 36.98 -0.97
CA ALA A 81 -6.22 35.56 -1.09
C ALA A 81 -7.57 35.26 -0.46
N GLY A 82 -8.18 34.16 -0.89
CA GLY A 82 -9.36 33.58 -0.27
C GLY A 82 -9.18 32.07 -0.10
N LEU A 83 -9.82 31.50 0.91
CA LEU A 83 -9.90 30.07 1.13
C LEU A 83 -10.90 29.45 0.14
N ALA A 84 -10.42 28.50 -0.66
CA ALA A 84 -11.26 27.56 -1.39
C ALA A 84 -11.52 26.33 -0.50
N SER A 85 -12.65 26.31 0.21
CA SER A 85 -12.96 25.27 1.19
C SER A 85 -13.28 23.90 0.58
N ASP A 86 -13.55 23.85 -0.73
CA ASP A 86 -13.89 22.66 -1.50
C ASP A 86 -12.71 22.09 -2.31
N VAL A 87 -11.52 22.68 -2.18
CA VAL A 87 -10.28 22.24 -2.84
C VAL A 87 -9.26 21.82 -1.79
N GLU A 88 -8.89 20.53 -1.82
CA GLU A 88 -7.87 19.98 -0.94
C GLU A 88 -6.59 19.65 -1.72
N VAL A 89 -5.48 20.27 -1.31
CA VAL A 89 -4.14 20.02 -1.87
C VAL A 89 -3.36 19.16 -0.90
N VAL A 90 -2.88 18.00 -1.35
CA VAL A 90 -2.04 17.10 -0.55
C VAL A 90 -0.56 17.48 -0.74
N GLU A 91 0.16 17.66 0.36
CA GLU A 91 1.60 17.97 0.35
C GLU A 91 2.38 17.08 1.31
N GLU A 92 3.61 16.73 0.97
CA GLU A 92 4.49 16.01 1.89
C GLU A 92 5.05 16.91 3.01
N PHE A 93 4.93 16.45 4.26
CA PHE A 93 5.59 17.08 5.41
C PHE A 93 6.99 16.46 5.62
N PRO A 94 8.03 17.23 5.99
CA PRO A 94 9.37 16.70 6.20
C PRO A 94 9.42 15.49 7.15
N ALA A 95 9.91 14.36 6.65
CA ALA A 95 10.10 13.16 7.45
C ALA A 95 11.26 13.25 8.45
N ARG A 96 12.13 14.26 8.35
CA ARG A 96 13.35 14.38 9.16
C ARG A 96 13.46 15.73 9.84
N TYR A 97 13.99 15.73 11.06
CA TYR A 97 14.26 16.95 11.82
C TYR A 97 15.19 17.90 11.08
N ASP A 98 16.27 17.41 10.46
CA ASP A 98 17.25 18.26 9.78
C ASP A 98 16.65 19.00 8.56
N VAL A 99 15.74 18.34 7.84
CA VAL A 99 15.01 18.93 6.71
C VAL A 99 14.01 19.98 7.22
N ALA A 100 13.27 19.68 8.28
CA ALA A 100 12.35 20.64 8.92
C ALA A 100 13.09 21.88 9.46
N ALA A 101 14.23 21.68 10.13
CA ALA A 101 15.04 22.76 10.69
C ALA A 101 15.64 23.67 9.60
N LYS A 102 16.10 23.10 8.47
CA LYS A 102 16.55 23.88 7.31
C LYS A 102 15.40 24.66 6.66
N ARG A 103 14.22 24.06 6.54
CA ARG A 103 13.00 24.73 6.03
C ARG A 103 12.64 25.93 6.91
N GLN A 104 12.62 25.75 8.23
CA GLN A 104 12.32 26.83 9.19
C GLN A 104 13.37 27.94 9.15
N HIS A 105 14.67 27.61 9.09
CA HIS A 105 15.75 28.59 8.96
C HIS A 105 15.57 29.47 7.72
N ARG A 106 15.23 28.86 6.58
CA ARG A 106 14.95 29.59 5.33
C ARG A 106 13.75 30.51 5.46
N TRP A 107 12.64 30.03 6.04
CA TRP A 107 11.44 30.84 6.25
C TRP A 107 11.70 32.04 7.15
N THR A 108 12.39 31.85 8.28
CA THR A 108 12.78 32.95 9.16
C THR A 108 13.65 33.99 8.44
N ARG A 109 14.59 33.56 7.59
CA ARG A 109 15.37 34.51 6.77
C ARG A 109 14.47 35.33 5.84
N GLY A 110 13.49 34.69 5.20
CA GLY A 110 12.50 35.34 4.35
C GLY A 110 11.65 36.36 5.11
N ASP A 111 11.12 35.99 6.28
CA ASP A 111 10.31 36.87 7.12
C ASP A 111 11.07 38.13 7.52
N TRP A 112 12.32 37.98 7.98
CA TRP A 112 13.15 39.12 8.39
C TRP A 112 13.65 39.97 7.21
N GLN A 113 13.63 39.45 5.98
CA GLN A 113 13.87 40.26 4.78
C GLN A 113 12.75 41.25 4.50
N LEU A 114 11.55 41.05 5.03
CA LEU A 114 10.43 41.99 4.87
C LEU A 114 10.59 43.27 5.71
N LEU A 115 11.63 43.34 6.57
CA LEU A 115 11.86 44.47 7.48
C LEU A 115 11.83 45.85 6.81
N PRO A 116 12.44 46.06 5.61
CA PRO A 116 12.35 47.36 4.93
C PRO A 116 10.91 47.77 4.56
N TRP A 117 10.01 46.82 4.26
CA TRP A 117 8.61 47.11 3.99
C TRP A 117 7.82 47.36 5.27
N ILE A 118 8.12 46.63 6.35
CA ILE A 118 7.55 46.84 7.69
C ILE A 118 7.89 48.25 8.20
N LEU A 119 9.11 48.72 7.94
CA LEU A 119 9.60 50.05 8.32
C LEU A 119 9.25 51.16 7.31
N GLY A 120 8.60 50.82 6.19
CA GLY A 120 8.18 51.77 5.15
C GLY A 120 9.27 52.24 4.19
N HIS A 121 10.51 51.71 4.26
CA HIS A 121 11.65 52.13 3.45
C HIS A 121 11.52 51.87 1.92
N HIS A 122 10.62 50.98 1.49
CA HIS A 122 10.37 50.68 0.07
C HIS A 122 8.99 51.13 -0.44
N THR A 123 8.28 51.99 0.29
CA THR A 123 6.94 52.44 -0.10
C THR A 123 6.98 53.67 -1.01
N GLN A 124 7.27 53.48 -2.30
CA GLN A 124 7.08 54.56 -3.29
C GLN A 124 5.66 54.59 -3.89
N SER A 125 4.88 53.49 -3.82
CA SER A 125 3.58 53.44 -4.52
C SER A 125 2.38 52.85 -3.77
N GLN A 126 2.50 52.31 -2.55
CA GLN A 126 1.38 52.05 -1.60
C GLN A 126 1.92 51.38 -0.33
N ALA A 127 1.46 51.83 0.84
CA ALA A 127 1.84 51.25 2.13
C ALA A 127 1.30 49.81 2.31
N VAL A 128 2.02 49.00 3.08
CA VAL A 128 1.53 47.67 3.48
C VAL A 128 0.23 47.85 4.30
N PRO A 129 -0.89 47.19 3.95
CA PRO A 129 -2.12 47.24 4.73
C PRO A 129 -1.90 46.86 6.20
N ALA A 130 -2.69 47.43 7.12
CA ALA A 130 -2.54 47.22 8.56
C ALA A 130 -2.61 45.72 8.96
N ILE A 131 -3.50 44.96 8.34
CA ILE A 131 -3.62 43.51 8.58
C ILE A 131 -2.37 42.77 8.11
N GLY A 132 -1.86 43.12 6.91
CA GLY A 132 -0.61 42.58 6.39
C GLY A 132 0.60 42.89 7.28
N LEU A 133 0.69 44.13 7.79
CA LEU A 133 1.71 44.54 8.75
C LEU A 133 1.62 43.71 10.04
N GLY A 134 0.40 43.48 10.55
CA GLY A 134 0.16 42.62 11.71
C GLY A 134 0.62 41.18 11.48
N LYS A 135 0.27 40.58 10.32
CA LYS A 135 0.70 39.24 9.91
C LYS A 135 2.23 39.13 9.86
N MET A 136 2.90 40.12 9.26
CA MET A 136 4.37 40.17 9.16
C MET A 136 5.05 40.33 10.52
N LEU A 137 4.56 41.24 11.38
CA LEU A 137 5.08 41.43 12.73
C LEU A 137 4.94 40.17 13.59
N ASP A 138 3.83 39.44 13.46
CA ASP A 138 3.62 38.20 14.17
C ASP A 138 4.57 37.07 13.70
N ASN A 139 4.95 37.02 12.42
CA ASN A 139 6.03 36.13 11.96
C ASN A 139 7.38 36.46 12.62
N LEU A 140 7.75 37.75 12.69
CA LEU A 140 8.97 38.17 13.39
C LEU A 140 8.92 37.77 14.87
N ARG A 141 7.79 38.01 15.55
CA ARG A 141 7.56 37.61 16.94
C ARG A 141 7.69 36.10 17.14
N ARG A 142 7.07 35.28 16.27
CA ARG A 142 7.16 33.81 16.32
C ARG A 142 8.60 33.32 16.26
N SER A 143 9.43 33.91 15.41
CA SER A 143 10.84 33.52 15.28
C SER A 143 11.68 33.79 16.54
N LEU A 144 11.25 34.73 17.39
CA LEU A 144 11.93 35.08 18.65
C LEU A 144 11.53 34.18 19.83
N LEU A 145 10.48 33.36 19.69
CA LEU A 145 9.96 32.53 20.77
C LEU A 145 11.00 31.56 21.32
N ALA A 146 11.68 30.80 20.47
CA ALA A 146 12.71 29.84 20.92
C ALA A 146 13.92 30.53 21.59
N PRO A 147 14.54 31.58 20.99
CA PRO A 147 15.60 32.35 21.66
C PRO A 147 15.20 32.91 23.03
N PHE A 148 14.01 33.53 23.13
CA PHE A 148 13.55 34.13 24.39
C PHE A 148 13.13 33.09 25.42
N THR A 149 12.58 31.95 25.00
CA THR A 149 12.26 30.85 25.92
C THR A 149 13.54 30.25 26.50
N LEU A 150 14.59 30.07 25.70
CA LEU A 150 15.90 29.60 26.19
C LEU A 150 16.52 30.59 27.18
N ALA A 151 16.49 31.89 26.86
CA ALA A 151 17.00 32.94 27.74
C ALA A 151 16.20 33.04 29.04
N ALA A 152 14.87 32.97 28.96
CA ALA A 152 13.98 32.99 30.12
C ALA A 152 14.21 31.76 31.02
N LEU A 153 14.49 30.59 30.44
CA LEU A 153 14.83 29.39 31.20
C LEU A 153 16.14 29.56 31.98
N GLY A 154 17.16 30.10 31.32
CA GLY A 154 18.43 30.46 31.97
C GLY A 154 18.24 31.45 33.12
N ALA A 155 17.45 32.50 32.90
CA ALA A 155 17.12 33.49 33.92
C ALA A 155 16.31 32.90 35.08
N ALA A 156 15.34 32.02 34.78
CA ALA A 156 14.53 31.34 35.79
C ALA A 156 15.39 30.50 36.74
N TRP A 157 16.45 29.85 36.25
CA TRP A 157 17.37 29.07 37.08
C TRP A 157 18.22 29.92 38.03
N LEU A 158 18.40 31.21 37.76
CA LEU A 158 19.14 32.13 38.63
C LEU A 158 18.29 32.70 39.78
N LEU A 159 16.97 32.49 39.76
CA LEU A 159 16.08 32.97 40.83
C LEU A 159 16.30 32.19 42.14
N PRO A 160 16.05 32.81 43.30
CA PRO A 160 16.08 32.10 44.58
C PRO A 160 14.96 31.05 44.66
N ARG A 161 15.14 30.02 45.50
CA ARG A 161 14.08 29.06 45.80
C ARG A 161 13.00 29.74 46.67
N PRO A 162 11.70 29.48 46.47
CA PRO A 162 11.10 28.55 45.49
C PRO A 162 10.82 29.17 44.10
N ALA A 163 11.15 30.44 43.88
CA ALA A 163 10.79 31.18 42.67
C ALA A 163 11.37 30.56 41.39
N ASN A 164 12.57 29.98 41.43
CA ASN A 164 13.14 29.24 40.28
C ASN A 164 12.28 28.06 39.82
N GLY A 165 11.72 27.29 40.76
CA GLY A 165 10.83 26.17 40.46
C GLY A 165 9.51 26.64 39.86
N ILE A 166 8.93 27.72 40.41
CA ILE A 166 7.70 28.32 39.89
C ILE A 166 7.91 28.87 38.48
N ALA A 167 8.99 29.62 38.24
CA ALA A 167 9.31 30.17 36.93
C ALA A 167 9.53 29.07 35.88
N MET A 168 10.25 28.00 36.24
CA MET A 168 10.40 26.81 35.38
C MET A 168 9.04 26.19 35.04
N ALA A 169 8.16 26.01 36.03
CA ALA A 169 6.85 25.42 35.82
C ALA A 169 5.98 26.28 34.88
N VAL A 170 6.00 27.60 35.04
CA VAL A 170 5.28 28.53 34.15
C VAL A 170 5.80 28.45 32.71
N LEU A 171 7.12 28.39 32.50
CA LEU A 171 7.70 28.26 31.17
C LEU A 171 7.37 26.91 30.52
N LEU A 172 7.42 25.82 31.27
CA LEU A 172 7.01 24.50 30.78
C LEU A 172 5.52 24.45 30.46
N ALA A 173 4.66 25.08 31.27
CA ALA A 173 3.23 25.18 31.01
C ALA A 173 2.96 26.01 29.74
N ALA A 174 3.68 27.11 29.53
CA ALA A 174 3.57 27.93 28.33
C ALA A 174 3.97 27.15 27.06
N LEU A 175 5.02 26.31 27.16
CA LEU A 175 5.44 25.42 26.07
C LEU A 175 4.44 24.29 25.80
N ALA A 176 3.82 23.76 26.86
CA ALA A 176 2.84 22.68 26.78
C ALA A 176 1.45 23.16 26.33
N LEU A 177 1.11 24.43 26.49
CA LEU A 177 -0.24 24.91 26.23
C LEU A 177 -0.72 24.60 24.79
N PRO A 178 0.01 24.95 23.70
CA PRO A 178 -0.46 24.69 22.34
C PRO A 178 -0.79 23.22 22.03
N PRO A 179 0.08 22.22 22.30
CA PRO A 179 -0.21 20.82 21.99
C PRO A 179 -1.35 20.24 22.85
N PHE A 180 -1.61 20.81 24.04
CA PHE A 180 -2.69 20.33 24.93
C PHE A 180 -4.04 20.99 24.67
N LEU A 181 -4.13 22.09 23.90
CA LEU A 181 -5.41 22.79 23.64
C LEU A 181 -6.48 21.85 23.07
N ALA A 182 -6.16 21.07 22.03
CA ALA A 182 -7.13 20.19 21.39
C ALA A 182 -7.63 19.06 22.32
N PRO A 183 -6.75 18.29 23.00
CA PRO A 183 -7.17 17.31 24.00
C PRO A 183 -8.04 17.91 25.11
N LEU A 184 -7.70 19.11 25.60
CA LEU A 184 -8.47 19.79 26.66
C LEU A 184 -9.92 20.06 26.24
N PHE A 185 -10.14 20.49 24.99
CA PHE A 185 -11.48 20.69 24.44
C PHE A 185 -12.21 19.39 24.06
N ALA A 186 -11.50 18.26 24.05
CA ALA A 186 -12.04 16.93 23.71
C ALA A 186 -12.41 16.08 24.92
N ILE A 187 -12.16 16.55 26.16
CA ILE A 187 -12.51 15.83 27.41
C ILE A 187 -14.00 15.53 27.50
N LEU A 188 -14.84 16.47 27.08
CA LEU A 188 -16.29 16.33 27.06
C LEU A 188 -16.73 15.83 25.67
N PRO A 189 -17.31 14.63 25.55
CA PRO A 189 -17.75 14.10 24.26
C PRO A 189 -18.88 14.96 23.70
N ARG A 190 -18.65 15.52 22.50
CA ARG A 190 -19.63 16.41 21.84
C ARG A 190 -20.78 15.67 21.13
N ARG A 191 -20.75 14.33 21.06
CA ARG A 191 -21.76 13.50 20.38
C ARG A 191 -22.35 12.45 21.33
N GLN A 192 -23.66 12.26 21.28
CA GLN A 192 -24.39 11.23 22.02
C GLN A 192 -24.15 9.84 21.38
N GLY A 193 -24.11 8.77 22.19
CA GLY A 193 -23.99 7.38 21.70
C GLY A 193 -22.57 6.82 21.53
N LEU A 194 -21.53 7.48 22.06
CA LEU A 194 -20.16 7.00 21.96
C LEU A 194 -19.82 5.93 23.00
N TYR A 195 -19.12 4.88 22.58
CA TYR A 195 -18.55 3.86 23.47
C TYR A 195 -17.43 4.47 24.33
N LEU A 196 -17.70 4.70 25.63
CA LEU A 196 -16.81 5.41 26.56
C LEU A 196 -15.36 4.88 26.58
N PRO A 197 -15.10 3.55 26.58
CA PRO A 197 -13.74 3.04 26.52
C PRO A 197 -12.96 3.44 25.26
N LYS A 198 -13.64 3.64 24.13
CA LYS A 198 -13.01 4.08 22.88
C LYS A 198 -12.65 5.56 22.95
N HIS A 199 -13.55 6.38 23.48
CA HIS A 199 -13.31 7.81 23.69
C HIS A 199 -12.11 8.03 24.63
N LEU A 200 -12.03 7.30 25.75
CA LEU A 200 -10.89 7.36 26.66
C LEU A 200 -9.57 6.94 26.00
N ARG A 201 -9.58 5.89 25.15
CA ARG A 201 -8.40 5.48 24.39
C ARG A 201 -7.94 6.54 23.39
N MET A 202 -8.87 7.20 22.70
CA MET A 202 -8.55 8.31 21.80
C MET A 202 -7.95 9.49 22.58
N LEU A 203 -8.59 9.91 23.66
CA LEU A 203 -8.10 10.99 24.51
C LEU A 203 -6.70 10.67 25.06
N ALA A 204 -6.47 9.42 25.50
CA ALA A 204 -5.15 8.97 25.95
C ALA A 204 -4.09 9.01 24.82
N ALA A 205 -4.47 8.68 23.59
CA ALA A 205 -3.59 8.78 22.43
C ALA A 205 -3.24 10.24 22.10
N ASP A 206 -4.23 11.13 22.15
CA ASP A 206 -4.05 12.58 21.91
C ASP A 206 -3.17 13.21 23.00
N LEU A 207 -3.42 12.87 24.28
CA LEU A 207 -2.58 13.29 25.41
C LEU A 207 -1.14 12.77 25.28
N ARG A 208 -0.95 11.52 24.85
CA ARG A 208 0.40 10.96 24.61
C ARG A 208 1.12 11.73 23.50
N THR A 209 0.41 12.09 22.43
CA THR A 209 0.96 12.92 21.34
C THR A 209 1.35 14.31 21.84
N ALA A 210 0.49 14.95 22.63
CA ALA A 210 0.75 16.27 23.22
C ALA A 210 1.95 16.27 24.17
N CYS A 211 2.07 15.24 25.03
CA CYS A 211 3.23 15.00 25.87
C CYS A 211 4.52 14.86 25.05
N ALA A 212 4.48 14.04 23.98
CA ALA A 212 5.62 13.83 23.11
C ALA A 212 6.03 15.12 22.38
N GLN A 213 5.08 15.86 21.80
CA GLN A 213 5.35 17.16 21.17
C GLN A 213 6.00 18.15 22.15
N THR A 214 5.51 18.22 23.39
CA THR A 214 6.09 19.09 24.44
C THR A 214 7.51 18.65 24.79
N PHE A 215 7.74 17.34 24.98
CA PHE A 215 9.04 16.77 25.27
C PHE A 215 10.07 17.08 24.16
N PHE A 216 9.72 16.84 22.90
CA PHE A 216 10.60 17.13 21.77
C PHE A 216 10.81 18.63 21.54
N SER A 217 9.80 19.46 21.80
CA SER A 217 9.96 20.92 21.75
C SER A 217 10.97 21.41 22.80
N LEU A 218 10.94 20.86 24.01
CA LEU A 218 11.93 21.16 25.05
C LEU A 218 13.33 20.63 24.69
N ALA A 219 13.41 19.41 24.14
CA ALA A 219 14.67 18.79 23.75
C ALA A 219 15.38 19.56 22.64
N PHE A 220 14.63 20.03 21.64
CA PHE A 220 15.18 20.74 20.47
C PHE A 220 15.30 22.26 20.68
N LEU A 221 14.87 22.79 21.83
CA LEU A 221 14.84 24.22 22.13
C LEU A 221 16.19 24.93 21.85
N PRO A 222 17.37 24.44 22.29
CA PRO A 222 18.63 25.13 22.04
C PRO A 222 19.02 25.18 20.56
N ASP A 223 18.77 24.10 19.82
CA ASP A 223 19.06 24.04 18.38
C ASP A 223 18.11 24.95 17.59
N GLN A 224 16.82 24.98 17.95
CA GLN A 224 15.87 25.94 17.38
C GLN A 224 16.28 27.39 17.70
N ALA A 225 16.62 27.69 18.95
CA ALA A 225 17.06 29.02 19.37
C ALA A 225 18.29 29.48 18.59
N TRP A 226 19.31 28.63 18.48
CA TRP A 226 20.52 28.92 17.70
C TRP A 226 20.19 29.18 16.23
N ARG A 227 19.40 28.32 15.59
CA ARG A 227 19.05 28.46 14.17
C ARG A 227 18.21 29.70 13.90
N MET A 228 17.29 30.06 14.80
CA MET A 228 16.51 31.28 14.68
C MET A 228 17.43 32.50 14.83
N ALA A 229 18.30 32.52 15.84
CA ALA A 229 19.27 33.60 16.02
C ALA A 229 20.23 33.75 14.82
N ASP A 230 20.76 32.66 14.28
CA ASP A 230 21.60 32.69 13.07
C ASP A 230 20.82 33.22 11.86
N ALA A 231 19.59 32.76 11.63
CA ALA A 231 18.76 33.24 10.54
C ALA A 231 18.52 34.75 10.62
N ILE A 232 18.20 35.25 11.82
CA ILE A 232 17.97 36.68 12.09
C ILE A 232 19.26 37.48 11.86
N ALA A 233 20.35 37.11 12.55
CA ALA A 233 21.61 37.84 12.48
C ALA A 233 22.18 37.87 11.05
N ARG A 234 22.15 36.73 10.36
CA ARG A 234 22.59 36.60 8.97
C ARG A 234 21.76 37.47 8.03
N THR A 235 20.45 37.55 8.27
CA THR A 235 19.55 38.37 7.44
C THR A 235 19.78 39.85 7.68
N LEU A 236 19.86 40.30 8.93
CA LEU A 236 20.16 41.68 9.28
C LEU A 236 21.53 42.12 8.73
N ALA A 237 22.56 41.28 8.82
CA ALA A 237 23.87 41.55 8.23
C ALA A 237 23.79 41.65 6.70
N ARG A 238 22.92 40.88 6.05
CA ARG A 238 22.71 40.96 4.59
C ARG A 238 21.95 42.21 4.17
N LEU A 239 20.91 42.59 4.89
CA LEU A 239 20.11 43.78 4.57
C LEU A 239 20.88 45.07 4.85
N LEU A 240 21.50 45.18 6.03
CA LEU A 240 22.04 46.43 6.54
C LEU A 240 23.50 46.67 6.14
N VAL A 241 24.30 45.60 5.99
CA VAL A 241 25.75 45.71 5.80
C VAL A 241 26.19 45.22 4.42
N THR A 242 25.98 43.95 4.10
CA THR A 242 26.66 43.31 2.96
C THR A 242 25.92 43.45 1.63
N ARG A 243 24.59 43.53 1.64
CA ARG A 243 23.69 43.54 0.46
C ARG A 243 24.00 42.47 -0.59
N LYS A 244 24.59 41.34 -0.18
CA LYS A 244 24.98 40.22 -1.04
C LYS A 244 24.26 38.94 -0.62
N ARG A 245 24.00 38.05 -1.60
CA ARG A 245 23.38 36.73 -1.38
C ARG A 245 22.01 36.82 -0.68
N LEU A 246 21.21 37.82 -1.03
CA LEU A 246 19.85 38.00 -0.49
C LEU A 246 18.95 36.82 -0.88
N LEU A 247 19.14 36.25 -2.07
CA LEU A 247 18.37 35.13 -2.60
C LEU A 247 18.98 33.74 -2.36
N GLU A 248 19.91 33.57 -1.41
CA GLU A 248 20.51 32.25 -1.16
C GLU A 248 19.45 31.24 -0.71
N TRP A 249 19.12 30.32 -1.62
CA TRP A 249 18.00 29.39 -1.52
C TRP A 249 18.41 27.97 -1.95
N THR A 250 17.77 26.99 -1.33
CA THR A 250 17.83 25.58 -1.72
C THR A 250 16.41 25.04 -1.83
N THR A 251 16.15 24.23 -2.87
CA THR A 251 14.82 23.60 -3.04
C THR A 251 14.52 22.64 -1.90
N ALA A 252 13.23 22.40 -1.65
CA ALA A 252 12.79 21.35 -0.72
C ALA A 252 13.29 19.97 -1.19
N ALA A 253 13.20 19.68 -2.49
CA ALA A 253 13.67 18.44 -3.10
C ALA A 253 15.18 18.20 -2.91
N GLN A 254 16.03 19.20 -3.13
CA GLN A 254 17.47 19.11 -2.89
C GLN A 254 17.80 18.90 -1.39
N SER A 255 17.02 19.53 -0.50
CA SER A 255 17.22 19.36 0.95
C SER A 255 16.78 17.98 1.44
N ALA A 256 15.74 17.41 0.82
CA ALA A 256 15.22 16.08 1.12
C ALA A 256 16.07 14.95 0.52
N GLY A 257 16.62 15.14 -0.68
CA GLY A 257 17.41 14.14 -1.43
C GLY A 257 18.86 13.94 -0.96
N GLY A 258 19.36 14.76 -0.03
CA GLY A 258 20.69 14.58 0.56
C GLY A 258 20.78 13.31 1.44
N PRO A 259 21.95 12.64 1.51
CA PRO A 259 22.12 11.40 2.27
C PRO A 259 21.70 11.57 3.74
N ARG A 260 21.03 10.55 4.28
CA ARG A 260 20.57 10.56 5.68
C ARG A 260 21.78 10.65 6.61
N PRO A 261 21.87 11.66 7.50
CA PRO A 261 22.97 11.74 8.43
C PRO A 261 22.87 10.58 9.41
N GLY A 262 23.97 9.84 9.58
CA GLY A 262 24.12 8.92 10.71
C GLY A 262 24.14 9.68 12.05
N LEU A 263 24.23 8.94 13.16
CA LEU A 263 24.26 9.54 14.50
C LEU A 263 25.34 10.64 14.64
N ALA A 264 26.58 10.35 14.23
CA ALA A 264 27.68 11.32 14.26
C ALA A 264 27.45 12.52 13.30
N GLY A 265 26.76 12.30 12.18
CA GLY A 265 26.35 13.37 11.27
C GLY A 265 25.35 14.32 11.93
N THR A 266 24.39 13.77 12.68
CA THR A 266 23.36 14.54 13.39
C THR A 266 23.98 15.38 14.52
N TYR A 267 24.91 14.82 15.29
CA TYR A 267 25.67 15.58 16.30
C TYR A 267 26.46 16.75 15.69
N ARG A 268 27.10 16.56 14.52
CA ARG A 268 27.79 17.66 13.82
C ARG A 268 26.83 18.76 13.38
N GLN A 269 25.65 18.39 12.88
CA GLN A 269 24.66 19.36 12.40
C GLN A 269 24.00 20.18 13.52
N MET A 270 23.86 19.60 14.72
CA MET A 270 23.25 20.26 15.88
C MET A 270 24.28 20.81 16.88
N ALA A 271 25.58 20.68 16.59
CA ALA A 271 26.67 20.99 17.53
C ALA A 271 26.56 22.39 18.14
N ALA A 272 26.30 23.42 17.33
CA ALA A 272 26.19 24.79 17.83
C ALA A 272 24.99 24.99 18.79
N GLY A 273 23.85 24.38 18.49
CA GLY A 273 22.69 24.38 19.38
C GLY A 273 22.95 23.63 20.69
N THR A 274 23.55 22.43 20.60
CA THR A 274 23.92 21.64 21.78
C THR A 274 24.91 22.40 22.65
N LEU A 275 25.96 22.99 22.07
CA LEU A 275 26.96 23.79 22.80
C LEU A 275 26.32 25.01 23.47
N LEU A 276 25.41 25.71 22.77
CA LEU A 276 24.67 26.83 23.35
C LEU A 276 23.86 26.39 24.58
N GLY A 277 23.13 25.28 24.49
CA GLY A 277 22.37 24.73 25.62
C GLY A 277 23.27 24.37 26.80
N GLN A 278 24.39 23.69 26.55
CA GLN A 278 25.35 23.34 27.60
C GLN A 278 26.02 24.57 28.22
N ALA A 279 26.32 25.61 27.44
CA ALA A 279 26.87 26.86 27.94
C ALA A 279 25.89 27.59 28.86
N VAL A 280 24.61 27.67 28.48
CA VAL A 280 23.56 28.29 29.32
C VAL A 280 23.38 27.49 30.63
N ALA A 281 23.33 26.16 30.55
CA ALA A 281 23.22 25.30 31.73
C ALA A 281 24.44 25.42 32.64
N GLY A 282 25.65 25.39 32.08
CA GLY A 282 26.90 25.53 32.82
C GLY A 282 27.03 26.88 33.49
N ALA A 283 26.67 27.97 32.81
CA ALA A 283 26.64 29.31 33.39
C ALA A 283 25.65 29.41 34.55
N ALA A 284 24.44 28.86 34.40
CA ALA A 284 23.45 28.83 35.48
C ALA A 284 23.93 28.04 36.70
N LEU A 285 24.59 26.90 36.50
CA LEU A 285 25.17 26.10 37.59
C LEU A 285 26.35 26.79 38.27
N ALA A 286 27.16 27.54 37.53
CA ALA A 286 28.28 28.31 38.09
C ALA A 286 27.79 29.48 38.95
N MET A 287 26.72 30.15 38.51
CA MET A 287 26.15 31.32 39.21
C MET A 287 25.19 30.95 40.33
N ALA A 288 24.44 29.85 40.19
CA ALA A 288 23.47 29.35 41.15
C ALA A 288 23.57 27.83 41.31
N PRO A 289 24.60 27.31 42.01
CA PRO A 289 24.82 25.86 42.16
C PRO A 289 23.64 25.12 42.81
N SER A 290 22.86 25.81 43.64
CA SER A 290 21.66 25.25 44.28
C SER A 290 20.55 24.92 43.28
N SER A 291 20.58 25.42 42.04
CA SER A 291 19.59 25.10 41.01
C SER A 291 19.86 23.78 40.27
N TRP A 292 20.92 23.04 40.64
CA TRP A 292 21.31 21.79 39.97
C TRP A 292 20.20 20.75 39.78
N PRO A 293 19.22 20.55 40.70
CA PRO A 293 18.15 19.57 40.47
C PRO A 293 17.23 19.93 39.31
N LEU A 294 17.13 21.22 38.95
CA LEU A 294 16.34 21.70 37.83
C LEU A 294 17.16 21.76 36.53
N VAL A 295 18.43 22.19 36.63
CA VAL A 295 19.29 22.40 35.46
C VAL A 295 19.80 21.07 34.88
N LEU A 296 20.23 20.13 35.74
CA LEU A 296 20.90 18.91 35.30
C LEU A 296 20.03 18.01 34.39
N PRO A 297 18.75 17.74 34.70
CA PRO A 297 17.89 16.95 33.81
C PRO A 297 17.71 17.58 32.42
N VAL A 298 17.57 18.92 32.38
CA VAL A 298 17.40 19.67 31.12
C VAL A 298 18.70 19.69 30.32
N ALA A 299 19.84 19.86 30.99
CA ALA A 299 21.15 19.81 30.34
C ALA A 299 21.44 18.43 29.72
N LEU A 300 21.11 17.35 30.43
CA LEU A 300 21.22 15.98 29.89
C LEU A 300 20.28 15.75 28.70
N LEU A 301 19.04 16.27 28.77
CA LEU A 301 18.10 16.22 27.65
C LEU A 301 18.66 16.95 26.42
N TRP A 302 19.23 18.14 26.58
CA TRP A 302 19.84 18.91 25.50
C TRP A 302 21.10 18.24 24.92
N LEU A 303 21.86 17.51 25.74
CA LEU A 303 22.99 16.70 25.27
C LEU A 303 22.51 15.49 24.44
N ALA A 304 21.38 14.89 24.83
CA ALA A 304 20.74 13.78 24.13
C ALA A 304 19.93 14.22 22.90
N ALA A 305 19.66 15.51 22.72
CA ALA A 305 18.81 16.04 21.65
C ALA A 305 19.22 15.57 20.23
N PRO A 306 20.51 15.51 19.84
CA PRO A 306 20.89 14.99 18.53
C PRO A 306 20.59 13.49 18.36
N ALA A 307 20.73 12.69 19.43
CA ALA A 307 20.36 11.27 19.41
C ALA A 307 18.83 11.09 19.30
N LEU A 308 18.05 11.92 19.99
CA LEU A 308 16.59 11.96 19.89
C LEU A 308 16.11 12.41 18.50
N ALA A 309 16.78 13.40 17.88
CA ALA A 309 16.52 13.84 16.52
C ALA A 309 16.81 12.73 15.50
N PHE A 310 17.94 12.03 15.66
CA PHE A 310 18.27 10.86 14.84
C PHE A 310 17.20 9.77 14.99
N TRP A 311 16.89 9.37 16.22
CA TRP A 311 15.91 8.31 16.49
C TRP A 311 14.51 8.62 15.95
N SER A 312 13.99 9.82 16.22
CA SER A 312 12.65 10.22 15.77
C SER A 312 12.55 10.37 14.25
N SER A 313 13.66 10.73 13.58
CA SER A 313 13.73 10.85 12.11
C SER A 313 13.94 9.52 11.39
N GLN A 314 14.09 8.40 12.11
CA GLN A 314 14.15 7.09 11.48
C GLN A 314 12.77 6.70 10.94
N SER A 315 12.77 6.17 9.72
CA SER A 315 11.56 5.57 9.17
C SER A 315 11.30 4.25 9.89
N PRO A 316 10.06 3.96 10.35
CA PRO A 316 9.73 2.62 10.77
C PRO A 316 10.10 1.69 9.61
N THR A 317 10.84 0.64 9.90
CA THR A 317 10.92 -0.48 8.97
C THR A 317 9.48 -0.89 8.72
N ALA A 318 8.98 -0.68 7.49
CA ALA A 318 7.65 -1.13 7.10
C ALA A 318 7.51 -2.54 7.65
N ALA A 319 6.49 -2.77 8.50
CA ALA A 319 6.33 -4.01 9.25
C ALA A 319 6.72 -5.15 8.32
N GLN A 320 7.93 -5.68 8.52
CA GLN A 320 8.48 -6.69 7.66
C GLN A 320 7.51 -7.83 7.91
N GLN A 321 6.66 -8.16 6.93
CA GLN A 321 5.95 -9.42 6.95
C GLN A 321 7.02 -10.43 7.29
N THR A 322 6.91 -11.03 8.48
CA THR A 322 7.98 -11.82 9.07
C THR A 322 8.39 -12.81 8.00
N ALA A 323 9.67 -12.79 7.60
CA ALA A 323 10.13 -13.66 6.54
C ALA A 323 9.71 -15.09 6.90
N LEU A 324 8.90 -15.70 6.03
CA LEU A 324 8.35 -17.02 6.28
C LEU A 324 9.50 -18.00 6.48
N ALA A 325 9.32 -18.94 7.42
CA ALA A 325 10.27 -20.01 7.56
C ALA A 325 10.35 -20.80 6.23
N PRO A 326 11.54 -21.26 5.78
CA PRO A 326 11.70 -21.86 4.45
C PRO A 326 10.77 -23.06 4.18
N ASP A 327 10.48 -23.85 5.20
CA ASP A 327 9.53 -24.96 5.20
C ASP A 327 8.07 -24.49 4.99
N GLN A 328 7.66 -23.42 5.67
CA GLN A 328 6.33 -22.84 5.50
C GLN A 328 6.15 -22.27 4.09
N ALA A 329 7.17 -21.56 3.59
CA ALA A 329 7.17 -21.02 2.23
C ALA A 329 7.09 -22.15 1.18
N GLN A 330 7.85 -23.23 1.39
CA GLN A 330 7.79 -24.43 0.55
C GLN A 330 6.39 -25.07 0.57
N ALA A 331 5.78 -25.26 1.74
CA ALA A 331 4.46 -25.86 1.84
C ALA A 331 3.38 -25.07 1.08
N LEU A 332 3.35 -23.74 1.25
CA LEU A 332 2.45 -22.87 0.48
C LEU A 332 2.73 -22.92 -1.02
N ARG A 333 4.00 -22.97 -1.41
CA ARG A 333 4.41 -23.10 -2.81
C ARG A 333 3.95 -24.42 -3.44
N LEU A 334 3.99 -25.53 -2.70
CA LEU A 334 3.45 -26.82 -3.18
C LEU A 334 1.92 -26.80 -3.35
N ILE A 335 1.19 -26.08 -2.49
CA ILE A 335 -0.26 -25.88 -2.65
C ILE A 335 -0.55 -25.06 -3.92
N ALA A 336 0.18 -23.96 -4.11
CA ALA A 336 0.07 -23.13 -5.30
C ALA A 336 0.47 -23.89 -6.58
N ARG A 337 1.48 -24.78 -6.52
CA ARG A 337 1.90 -25.61 -7.66
C ARG A 337 0.82 -26.59 -8.09
N ARG A 338 0.12 -27.22 -7.13
CA ARG A 338 -1.06 -28.06 -7.40
C ARG A 338 -2.18 -27.25 -8.04
N THR A 339 -2.38 -26.02 -7.58
CA THR A 339 -3.37 -25.09 -8.16
C THR A 339 -3.01 -24.70 -9.60
N TRP A 340 -1.73 -24.42 -9.89
CA TRP A 340 -1.25 -24.10 -11.24
C TRP A 340 -1.52 -25.22 -12.26
N ARG A 341 -1.56 -26.49 -11.82
CA ARG A 341 -1.92 -27.63 -12.67
C ARG A 341 -3.28 -27.46 -13.35
N PHE A 342 -4.23 -26.76 -12.72
CA PHE A 342 -5.53 -26.43 -13.32
C PHE A 342 -5.32 -25.73 -14.67
N PHE A 343 -4.51 -24.67 -14.69
CA PHE A 343 -4.26 -23.90 -15.90
C PHE A 343 -3.36 -24.61 -16.92
N GLU A 344 -2.51 -25.55 -16.49
CA GLU A 344 -1.77 -26.42 -17.42
C GLU A 344 -2.67 -27.44 -18.10
N THR A 345 -3.78 -27.82 -17.46
CA THR A 345 -4.69 -28.86 -17.93
C THR A 345 -5.80 -28.29 -18.79
N PHE A 346 -6.40 -27.18 -18.36
CA PHE A 346 -7.63 -26.67 -18.96
C PHE A 346 -7.44 -25.47 -19.88
N VAL A 347 -6.32 -24.74 -19.79
CA VAL A 347 -6.04 -23.67 -20.77
C VAL A 347 -5.35 -24.27 -21.99
N THR A 348 -6.17 -24.62 -22.98
CA THR A 348 -5.74 -25.36 -24.17
C THR A 348 -6.09 -24.60 -25.46
N PRO A 349 -5.50 -24.98 -26.61
CA PRO A 349 -5.93 -24.45 -27.90
C PRO A 349 -7.43 -24.65 -28.19
N ALA A 350 -8.04 -25.73 -27.69
CA ALA A 350 -9.46 -26.01 -27.88
C ALA A 350 -10.35 -24.99 -27.13
N GLU A 351 -9.90 -24.54 -25.96
CA GLU A 351 -10.53 -23.48 -25.16
C GLU A 351 -10.05 -22.08 -25.60
N ASN A 352 -9.48 -21.94 -26.80
CA ASN A 352 -8.89 -20.70 -27.32
C ASN A 352 -7.87 -20.04 -26.38
N MET A 353 -7.14 -20.83 -25.59
CA MET A 353 -6.21 -20.35 -24.56
C MET A 353 -6.85 -19.47 -23.48
N LEU A 354 -8.15 -19.67 -23.22
CA LEU A 354 -8.86 -19.02 -22.12
C LEU A 354 -9.04 -19.98 -20.93
N PRO A 355 -8.98 -19.49 -19.67
CA PRO A 355 -9.29 -20.29 -18.50
C PRO A 355 -10.80 -20.54 -18.40
N PRO A 356 -11.27 -21.79 -18.24
CA PRO A 356 -12.67 -22.04 -17.95
C PRO A 356 -13.03 -21.53 -16.55
N ASP A 357 -14.32 -21.34 -16.33
CA ASP A 357 -14.88 -20.83 -15.07
C ASP A 357 -14.70 -21.80 -13.92
N ASN A 358 -15.04 -23.07 -14.13
CA ASN A 358 -14.82 -24.13 -13.16
C ASN A 358 -14.65 -25.50 -13.83
N PHE A 359 -14.20 -26.45 -13.02
CA PHE A 359 -14.15 -27.87 -13.35
C PHE A 359 -14.76 -28.66 -12.19
N GLN A 360 -15.73 -29.51 -12.50
CA GLN A 360 -16.41 -30.37 -11.55
C GLN A 360 -15.92 -31.82 -11.76
N GLU A 361 -15.41 -32.46 -10.71
CA GLU A 361 -14.97 -33.87 -10.76
C GLU A 361 -16.11 -34.87 -10.52
N SER A 362 -16.99 -34.57 -9.57
CA SER A 362 -18.04 -35.46 -9.09
C SER A 362 -19.43 -34.87 -9.33
N PRO A 363 -20.41 -35.67 -9.80
CA PRO A 363 -20.38 -37.12 -10.00
C PRO A 363 -19.66 -37.58 -11.27
N LYS A 364 -19.37 -36.67 -12.21
CA LYS A 364 -18.58 -36.91 -13.41
C LYS A 364 -17.78 -35.65 -13.79
N PRO A 365 -16.64 -35.79 -14.50
CA PRO A 365 -15.87 -34.67 -15.02
C PRO A 365 -16.69 -33.77 -15.95
N VAL A 366 -16.79 -32.47 -15.62
CA VAL A 366 -17.44 -31.46 -16.46
C VAL A 366 -16.63 -30.16 -16.39
N VAL A 367 -16.28 -29.61 -17.56
CA VAL A 367 -15.68 -28.28 -17.70
C VAL A 367 -16.78 -27.28 -18.01
N ALA A 368 -16.84 -26.16 -17.28
CA ALA A 368 -17.67 -25.03 -17.70
C ALA A 368 -16.96 -24.25 -18.80
N HIS A 369 -17.37 -24.48 -20.05
CA HIS A 369 -16.83 -23.84 -21.26
C HIS A 369 -17.21 -22.35 -21.39
N ARG A 370 -16.95 -21.59 -20.34
CA ARG A 370 -17.15 -20.14 -20.27
C ARG A 370 -16.04 -19.49 -19.45
N THR A 371 -15.81 -18.20 -19.68
CA THR A 371 -14.84 -17.41 -18.92
C THR A 371 -15.34 -16.00 -18.66
N SER A 372 -14.76 -15.34 -17.65
CA SER A 372 -15.06 -13.96 -17.27
C SER A 372 -13.81 -13.08 -17.34
N PRO A 373 -13.95 -11.75 -17.38
CA PRO A 373 -12.81 -10.84 -17.31
C PRO A 373 -11.97 -11.04 -16.03
N THR A 374 -12.61 -11.34 -14.90
CA THR A 374 -11.92 -11.65 -13.65
C THR A 374 -11.09 -12.94 -13.77
N ASN A 375 -11.64 -14.01 -14.36
CA ASN A 375 -10.93 -15.28 -14.56
C ASN A 375 -9.70 -15.11 -15.47
N ILE A 376 -9.83 -14.34 -16.55
CA ILE A 376 -8.72 -13.99 -17.45
C ILE A 376 -7.63 -13.23 -16.68
N GLY A 377 -8.00 -12.23 -15.90
CA GLY A 377 -7.05 -11.46 -15.10
C GLY A 377 -6.31 -12.30 -14.06
N LEU A 378 -7.02 -13.17 -13.33
CA LEU A 378 -6.41 -14.10 -12.36
C LEU A 378 -5.50 -15.12 -13.04
N TYR A 379 -5.84 -15.58 -14.24
CA TYR A 379 -4.97 -16.44 -15.04
C TYR A 379 -3.67 -15.73 -15.44
N PHE A 380 -3.72 -14.46 -15.82
CA PHE A 380 -2.51 -13.67 -16.08
C PHE A 380 -1.61 -13.58 -14.84
N LEU A 381 -2.18 -13.23 -13.68
CA LEU A 381 -1.40 -13.18 -12.43
C LEU A 381 -0.81 -14.55 -12.05
N SER A 382 -1.57 -15.63 -12.24
CA SER A 382 -1.14 -17.00 -11.99
C SER A 382 0.00 -17.41 -12.93
N THR A 383 -0.06 -16.98 -14.19
CA THR A 383 0.97 -17.23 -15.20
C THR A 383 2.28 -16.51 -14.86
N VAL A 384 2.22 -15.25 -14.43
CA VAL A 384 3.37 -14.50 -13.90
C VAL A 384 3.98 -15.23 -12.70
N THR A 385 3.12 -15.62 -11.75
CA THR A 385 3.53 -16.34 -10.54
C THR A 385 4.20 -17.68 -10.85
N ALA A 386 3.67 -18.44 -11.81
CA ALA A 386 4.22 -19.73 -12.22
C ALA A 386 5.61 -19.61 -12.84
N ARG A 387 5.84 -18.55 -13.63
CA ARG A 387 7.17 -18.23 -14.15
C ARG A 387 8.13 -17.88 -13.01
N ASP A 388 7.70 -17.02 -12.08
CA ASP A 388 8.57 -16.56 -10.99
C ASP A 388 8.95 -17.67 -10.00
N PHE A 389 8.07 -18.66 -9.79
CA PHE A 389 8.43 -19.88 -9.07
C PHE A 389 9.29 -20.88 -9.88
N GLY A 390 9.46 -20.64 -11.18
CA GLY A 390 10.19 -21.51 -12.09
C GLY A 390 9.42 -22.76 -12.52
N TRP A 391 8.09 -22.77 -12.43
CA TRP A 391 7.25 -23.87 -12.91
C TRP A 391 7.03 -23.82 -14.42
N ALA A 392 7.22 -22.66 -15.04
CA ALA A 392 7.19 -22.43 -16.48
C ALA A 392 8.42 -21.61 -16.91
N GLY A 393 9.01 -21.95 -18.07
CA GLY A 393 10.08 -21.16 -18.68
C GLY A 393 9.61 -19.77 -19.14
N THR A 394 10.55 -18.85 -19.33
CA THR A 394 10.23 -17.46 -19.71
C THR A 394 9.66 -17.41 -21.12
N LEU A 395 10.28 -18.10 -22.10
CA LEU A 395 9.78 -18.09 -23.48
C LEU A 395 8.39 -18.72 -23.59
N GLU A 396 8.15 -19.85 -22.92
CA GLU A 396 6.84 -20.50 -22.85
C GLU A 396 5.78 -19.55 -22.28
N THR A 397 6.14 -18.83 -21.21
CA THR A 397 5.23 -17.88 -20.57
C THR A 397 4.86 -16.75 -21.51
N VAL A 398 5.83 -16.19 -22.25
CA VAL A 398 5.57 -15.16 -23.26
C VAL A 398 4.65 -15.68 -24.38
N GLU A 399 4.92 -16.88 -24.91
CA GLU A 399 4.10 -17.52 -25.95
C GLU A 399 2.65 -17.74 -25.48
N ARG A 400 2.48 -18.19 -24.22
CA ARG A 400 1.17 -18.36 -23.57
C ARG A 400 0.41 -17.04 -23.46
N LEU A 401 1.08 -15.97 -23.02
CA LEU A 401 0.48 -14.63 -22.91
C LEU A 401 0.09 -14.09 -24.29
N GLU A 402 0.99 -14.18 -25.28
CA GLU A 402 0.72 -13.75 -26.67
C GLU A 402 -0.48 -14.48 -27.28
N ALA A 403 -0.58 -15.80 -27.09
CA ALA A 403 -1.70 -16.58 -27.58
C ALA A 403 -3.02 -16.16 -26.92
N THR A 404 -3.00 -15.90 -25.61
CA THR A 404 -4.18 -15.41 -24.88
C THR A 404 -4.60 -14.02 -25.38
N PHE A 405 -3.66 -13.09 -25.53
CA PHE A 405 -3.94 -11.75 -26.06
C PHE A 405 -4.50 -11.81 -27.50
N ALA A 406 -3.98 -12.70 -28.34
CA ALA A 406 -4.50 -12.91 -29.69
C ALA A 406 -5.97 -13.39 -29.69
N THR A 407 -6.40 -14.12 -28.66
CA THR A 407 -7.81 -14.44 -28.44
C THR A 407 -8.61 -13.23 -27.95
N LEU A 408 -8.08 -12.48 -26.98
CA LEU A 408 -8.76 -11.27 -26.45
C LEU A 408 -9.03 -10.21 -27.53
N ASP A 409 -8.20 -10.13 -28.56
CA ASP A 409 -8.44 -9.26 -29.73
C ASP A 409 -9.70 -9.60 -30.52
N LYS A 410 -10.13 -10.86 -30.48
CA LYS A 410 -11.28 -11.35 -31.23
C LYS A 410 -12.59 -11.22 -30.45
N LEU A 411 -12.50 -11.06 -29.12
CA LEU A 411 -13.68 -10.97 -28.26
C LEU A 411 -14.43 -9.65 -28.52
N PRO A 412 -15.75 -9.68 -28.76
CA PRO A 412 -16.57 -8.48 -28.82
C PRO A 412 -16.45 -7.66 -27.54
N ARG A 413 -16.39 -6.33 -27.65
CA ARG A 413 -16.25 -5.39 -26.53
C ARG A 413 -17.25 -4.25 -26.65
N TYR A 414 -17.63 -3.67 -25.52
CA TYR A 414 -18.47 -2.48 -25.45
C TYR A 414 -17.74 -1.35 -24.73
N LYS A 415 -17.43 -0.26 -25.45
CA LYS A 415 -16.67 0.89 -24.92
C LYS A 415 -15.35 0.49 -24.23
N GLY A 416 -14.62 -0.43 -24.86
CA GLY A 416 -13.37 -1.00 -24.32
C GLY A 416 -13.56 -2.08 -23.25
N HIS A 417 -14.77 -2.25 -22.69
CA HIS A 417 -15.05 -3.30 -21.72
C HIS A 417 -15.33 -4.64 -22.37
N PHE A 418 -14.89 -5.70 -21.70
CA PHE A 418 -15.32 -7.07 -21.99
C PHE A 418 -16.69 -7.34 -21.37
N HIS A 419 -17.47 -8.20 -22.00
CA HIS A 419 -18.71 -8.73 -21.43
C HIS A 419 -18.41 -9.63 -20.23
N ASN A 420 -19.40 -9.83 -19.36
CA ASN A 420 -19.25 -10.62 -18.15
C ASN A 420 -18.89 -12.09 -18.44
N TRP A 421 -19.46 -12.65 -19.50
CA TRP A 421 -19.25 -14.05 -19.85
C TRP A 421 -19.02 -14.23 -21.35
N TYR A 422 -18.05 -15.08 -21.70
CA TYR A 422 -17.81 -15.58 -23.06
C TYR A 422 -17.76 -17.09 -23.07
N GLY A 423 -18.27 -17.71 -24.13
CA GLY A 423 -17.97 -19.11 -24.44
C GLY A 423 -16.50 -19.28 -24.80
N THR A 424 -15.80 -20.22 -24.16
CA THR A 424 -14.36 -20.44 -24.40
C THR A 424 -14.08 -21.20 -25.70
N LEU A 425 -15.08 -21.92 -26.22
CA LEU A 425 -14.97 -22.68 -27.48
C LEU A 425 -15.26 -21.82 -28.72
N ASP A 426 -16.25 -20.92 -28.64
CA ASP A 426 -16.79 -20.16 -29.78
C ASP A 426 -16.55 -18.65 -29.72
N LEU A 427 -16.02 -18.14 -28.60
CA LEU A 427 -15.71 -16.74 -28.33
C LEU A 427 -16.93 -15.81 -28.33
N GLN A 428 -18.15 -16.35 -28.25
CA GLN A 428 -19.37 -15.56 -28.24
C GLN A 428 -19.67 -15.03 -26.83
N PRO A 429 -20.13 -13.78 -26.70
CA PRO A 429 -20.72 -13.30 -25.45
C PRO A 429 -21.92 -14.17 -25.07
N LEU A 430 -22.02 -14.56 -23.80
CA LEU A 430 -23.16 -15.33 -23.30
C LEU A 430 -24.29 -14.37 -22.87
N PRO A 431 -25.54 -14.61 -23.31
CA PRO A 431 -26.66 -13.75 -22.95
C PRO A 431 -27.00 -13.86 -21.45
N PRO A 432 -27.42 -12.76 -20.80
CA PRO A 432 -27.55 -11.42 -21.38
C PRO A 432 -26.20 -10.71 -21.55
N ASP A 433 -26.06 -9.93 -22.63
CA ASP A 433 -24.90 -9.08 -22.86
C ASP A 433 -24.80 -8.02 -21.74
N TYR A 434 -23.84 -8.22 -20.84
CA TYR A 434 -23.69 -7.41 -19.63
C TYR A 434 -22.24 -6.98 -19.45
N VAL A 435 -22.02 -5.71 -19.09
CA VAL A 435 -20.71 -5.19 -18.67
C VAL A 435 -20.73 -5.03 -17.16
N SER A 436 -19.84 -5.74 -16.46
CA SER A 436 -19.69 -5.69 -15.00
C SER A 436 -18.61 -4.68 -14.61
N SER A 437 -18.95 -3.76 -13.70
CA SER A 437 -18.00 -2.75 -13.20
C SER A 437 -16.87 -3.39 -12.41
N VAL A 438 -17.18 -4.42 -11.60
CA VAL A 438 -16.18 -5.14 -10.80
C VAL A 438 -15.25 -5.96 -11.69
N ASP A 439 -15.78 -6.73 -12.64
CA ASP A 439 -14.94 -7.59 -13.48
C ASP A 439 -14.03 -6.79 -14.40
N SER A 440 -14.54 -5.66 -14.91
CA SER A 440 -13.74 -4.69 -15.65
C SER A 440 -12.62 -4.13 -14.78
N GLY A 441 -12.92 -3.73 -13.55
CA GLY A 441 -11.91 -3.18 -12.63
C GLY A 441 -10.86 -4.19 -12.21
N ASN A 442 -11.27 -5.43 -11.95
CA ASN A 442 -10.36 -6.54 -11.66
C ASN A 442 -9.43 -6.82 -12.83
N LEU A 443 -9.98 -6.98 -14.04
CA LEU A 443 -9.18 -7.19 -15.24
C LEU A 443 -8.21 -6.02 -15.48
N ALA A 444 -8.67 -4.77 -15.36
CA ALA A 444 -7.82 -3.60 -15.55
C ALA A 444 -6.65 -3.56 -14.55
N GLY A 445 -6.91 -3.84 -13.27
CA GLY A 445 -5.86 -3.94 -12.25
C GLY A 445 -4.87 -5.08 -12.52
N HIS A 446 -5.35 -6.25 -12.94
CA HIS A 446 -4.52 -7.40 -13.27
C HIS A 446 -3.69 -7.18 -14.55
N LEU A 447 -4.23 -6.51 -15.56
CA LEU A 447 -3.51 -6.12 -16.78
C LEU A 447 -2.39 -5.13 -16.48
N LEU A 448 -2.60 -4.18 -15.57
CA LEU A 448 -1.53 -3.27 -15.12
C LEU A 448 -0.42 -4.02 -14.38
N ALA A 449 -0.78 -4.94 -13.48
CA ALA A 449 0.21 -5.77 -12.79
C ALA A 449 1.02 -6.63 -13.77
N LEU A 450 0.36 -7.22 -14.78
CA LEU A 450 1.02 -7.94 -15.86
C LEU A 450 1.95 -7.03 -16.67
N ALA A 451 1.52 -5.81 -17.01
CA ALA A 451 2.34 -4.88 -17.78
C ALA A 451 3.65 -4.55 -17.06
N VAL A 452 3.58 -4.28 -15.75
CA VAL A 452 4.76 -4.02 -14.92
C VAL A 452 5.65 -5.25 -14.84
N ALA A 453 5.09 -6.45 -14.64
CA ALA A 453 5.88 -7.68 -14.63
C ALA A 453 6.64 -7.91 -15.95
N CYS A 454 5.99 -7.68 -17.09
CA CYS A 454 6.64 -7.77 -18.39
C CYS A 454 7.76 -6.72 -18.58
N GLU A 455 7.59 -5.49 -18.09
CA GLU A 455 8.62 -4.45 -18.10
C GLU A 455 9.83 -4.84 -17.24
N GLU A 456 9.59 -5.34 -16.02
CA GLU A 456 10.64 -5.82 -15.14
C GLU A 456 11.42 -6.99 -15.77
N TRP A 457 10.74 -7.92 -16.43
CA TRP A 457 11.39 -9.03 -17.12
C TRP A 457 12.15 -8.61 -18.37
N ALA A 458 11.78 -7.50 -19.02
CA ALA A 458 12.49 -7.00 -20.20
C ALA A 458 13.86 -6.38 -19.83
N ASP A 459 13.98 -5.89 -18.60
CA ASP A 459 15.18 -5.20 -18.11
C ASP A 459 16.03 -6.07 -17.15
N ALA A 460 15.47 -7.17 -16.63
CA ALA A 460 16.15 -8.11 -15.74
C ALA A 460 16.58 -9.40 -16.44
N ALA A 461 17.68 -10.00 -15.96
CA ALA A 461 18.03 -11.36 -16.35
C ALA A 461 16.95 -12.36 -15.87
N PRO A 462 16.71 -13.47 -16.60
CA PRO A 462 15.83 -14.53 -16.12
C PRO A 462 16.28 -15.00 -14.73
N PRO A 463 15.36 -15.24 -13.77
CA PRO A 463 15.72 -15.71 -12.45
C PRO A 463 16.39 -17.08 -12.55
N GLU A 464 17.38 -17.34 -11.69
CA GLU A 464 17.90 -18.70 -11.50
C GLU A 464 16.76 -19.59 -10.98
N SER A 465 16.30 -20.52 -11.82
CA SER A 465 15.18 -21.41 -11.54
C SER A 465 15.57 -22.51 -10.54
N VAL A 466 15.84 -22.15 -9.29
CA VAL A 466 16.28 -23.12 -8.26
C VAL A 466 15.09 -23.92 -7.70
N HIS A 467 13.87 -23.39 -7.74
CA HIS A 467 12.74 -23.97 -7.00
C HIS A 467 11.79 -24.86 -7.81
N GLY A 468 11.55 -24.59 -9.09
CA GLY A 468 10.49 -25.30 -9.82
C GLY A 468 10.72 -26.79 -10.03
N VAL A 469 11.96 -27.21 -10.31
CA VAL A 469 12.32 -28.64 -10.39
C VAL A 469 12.16 -29.31 -9.02
N ALA A 470 12.60 -28.63 -7.95
CA ALA A 470 12.51 -29.15 -6.59
C ALA A 470 11.05 -29.35 -6.15
N ASP A 471 10.15 -28.42 -6.48
CA ASP A 471 8.73 -28.54 -6.15
C ASP A 471 8.07 -29.73 -6.87
N ASN A 472 8.30 -29.87 -8.19
CA ASN A 472 7.78 -31.00 -8.96
C ASN A 472 8.34 -32.34 -8.45
N LEU A 473 9.62 -32.39 -8.05
CA LEU A 473 10.23 -33.57 -7.43
C LEU A 473 9.58 -33.94 -6.11
N LEU A 474 9.28 -32.95 -5.25
CA LEU A 474 8.62 -33.19 -3.97
C LEU A 474 7.20 -33.72 -4.18
N LEU A 475 6.45 -33.16 -5.12
CA LEU A 475 5.11 -33.64 -5.47
C LEU A 475 5.14 -35.04 -6.09
N ALA A 476 6.12 -35.33 -6.95
CA ALA A 476 6.34 -36.67 -7.49
C ALA A 476 6.66 -37.69 -6.38
N ARG A 477 7.51 -37.34 -5.42
CA ARG A 477 7.83 -38.20 -4.27
C ARG A 477 6.61 -38.42 -3.37
N GLN A 478 5.83 -37.38 -3.09
CA GLN A 478 4.58 -37.50 -2.32
C GLN A 478 3.58 -38.42 -3.03
N ALA A 479 3.41 -38.25 -4.35
CA ALA A 479 2.53 -39.11 -5.14
C ALA A 479 3.02 -40.57 -5.20
N LEU A 480 4.34 -40.80 -5.29
CA LEU A 480 4.92 -42.14 -5.23
C LEU A 480 4.66 -42.79 -3.87
N GLN A 481 4.91 -42.09 -2.76
CA GLN A 481 4.73 -42.60 -1.40
C GLN A 481 3.27 -42.97 -1.09
N ALA A 482 2.30 -42.32 -1.74
CA ALA A 482 0.88 -42.64 -1.59
C ALA A 482 0.47 -43.96 -2.29
N LEU A 483 1.31 -44.52 -3.17
CA LEU A 483 1.01 -45.76 -3.88
C LEU A 483 1.36 -47.00 -3.03
N PRO A 484 0.49 -48.04 -2.99
CA PRO A 484 0.82 -49.31 -2.33
C PRO A 484 2.09 -49.98 -2.89
N ALA A 485 2.37 -49.79 -4.19
CA ALA A 485 3.53 -50.35 -4.88
C ALA A 485 4.85 -49.62 -4.58
N ALA A 486 4.84 -48.52 -3.80
CA ALA A 486 6.02 -47.70 -3.51
C ALA A 486 7.17 -48.51 -2.88
N SER A 487 6.85 -49.45 -2.00
CA SER A 487 7.82 -50.32 -1.31
C SER A 487 8.35 -51.47 -2.17
N GLY A 488 7.76 -51.70 -3.35
CA GLY A 488 8.16 -52.74 -4.30
C GLY A 488 9.51 -52.44 -4.97
N GLU A 489 10.00 -53.39 -5.78
CA GLU A 489 11.22 -53.20 -6.56
C GLU A 489 11.09 -52.03 -7.56
N GLY A 490 9.99 -51.97 -8.32
CA GLY A 490 9.74 -50.88 -9.25
C GLY A 490 9.62 -49.51 -8.57
N GLY A 491 8.99 -49.44 -7.40
CA GLY A 491 8.90 -48.22 -6.61
C GLY A 491 10.27 -47.72 -6.12
N ARG A 492 11.15 -48.63 -5.67
CA ARG A 492 12.54 -48.30 -5.29
C ARG A 492 13.38 -47.85 -6.48
N VAL A 493 13.21 -48.50 -7.63
CA VAL A 493 13.88 -48.10 -8.89
C VAL A 493 13.46 -46.69 -9.29
N LEU A 494 12.16 -46.38 -9.26
CA LEU A 494 11.66 -45.06 -9.58
C LEU A 494 12.14 -44.00 -8.58
N ALA A 495 12.13 -44.29 -7.28
CA ALA A 495 12.68 -43.40 -6.27
C ALA A 495 14.16 -43.06 -6.53
N GLY A 496 14.97 -44.05 -6.91
CA GLY A 496 16.36 -43.84 -7.31
C GLY A 496 16.51 -42.93 -8.54
N MET A 497 15.61 -43.04 -9.53
CA MET A 497 15.59 -42.12 -10.68
C MET A 497 15.25 -40.69 -10.27
N LEU A 498 14.30 -40.50 -9.33
CA LEU A 498 13.97 -39.17 -8.80
C LEU A 498 15.15 -38.56 -8.02
N ASP A 499 15.92 -39.38 -7.30
CA ASP A 499 17.13 -38.95 -6.61
C ASP A 499 18.24 -38.53 -7.58
N GLU A 500 18.40 -39.24 -8.71
CA GLU A 500 19.34 -38.86 -9.78
C GLU A 500 18.97 -37.50 -10.39
N ILE A 501 17.68 -37.26 -10.64
CA ILE A 501 17.18 -35.95 -11.12
C ILE A 501 17.43 -34.84 -10.08
N ALA A 502 17.25 -35.15 -8.79
CA ALA A 502 17.46 -34.20 -7.69
C ALA A 502 18.95 -33.85 -7.49
N ALA A 503 19.85 -34.84 -7.56
CA ALA A 503 21.29 -34.64 -7.43
C ALA A 503 21.84 -33.65 -8.48
N GLY A 504 21.28 -33.69 -9.69
CA GLY A 504 21.59 -32.74 -10.77
C GLY A 504 21.04 -31.32 -10.62
N SER A 505 20.36 -31.02 -9.52
CA SER A 505 19.70 -29.73 -9.24
C SER A 505 20.32 -28.96 -8.06
N ASN A 506 21.15 -29.60 -7.24
CA ASN A 506 21.65 -29.05 -5.96
C ASN A 506 23.09 -28.51 -5.97
N GLY A 507 23.65 -28.14 -7.13
CA GLY A 507 24.92 -27.40 -7.23
C GLY A 507 26.22 -28.10 -6.77
N ALA A 508 26.15 -29.27 -6.13
CA ALA A 508 27.31 -29.95 -5.56
C ALA A 508 28.12 -30.82 -6.57
N GLY A 509 27.73 -30.88 -7.85
CA GLY A 509 28.34 -31.76 -8.85
C GLY A 509 28.32 -31.26 -10.30
N GLY A 510 28.16 -29.95 -10.51
CA GLY A 510 27.88 -29.36 -11.83
C GLY A 510 26.40 -29.48 -12.21
N GLU A 511 25.83 -28.45 -12.85
CA GLU A 511 24.44 -28.50 -13.30
C GLU A 511 24.25 -29.58 -14.36
N VAL A 512 23.31 -30.50 -14.14
CA VAL A 512 22.92 -31.45 -15.19
C VAL A 512 22.26 -30.65 -16.32
N PRO A 513 22.77 -30.75 -17.57
CA PRO A 513 22.18 -30.04 -18.70
C PRO A 513 20.69 -30.35 -18.83
N PRO A 514 19.84 -29.38 -19.23
CA PRO A 514 18.40 -29.62 -19.30
C PRO A 514 18.01 -30.82 -20.18
N GLU A 515 18.75 -31.08 -21.26
CA GLU A 515 18.56 -32.27 -22.12
C GLU A 515 18.82 -33.61 -21.41
N ALA A 516 19.77 -33.65 -20.48
CA ALA A 516 20.00 -34.85 -19.67
C ALA A 516 18.89 -35.02 -18.63
N ARG A 517 18.46 -33.94 -17.98
CA ARG A 517 17.34 -33.95 -17.03
C ARG A 517 16.03 -34.40 -17.69
N LYS A 518 15.76 -33.92 -18.91
CA LYS A 518 14.59 -34.35 -19.70
C LYS A 518 14.61 -35.85 -19.96
N ARG A 519 15.74 -36.41 -20.42
CA ARG A 519 15.88 -37.86 -20.67
C ARG A 519 15.67 -38.70 -19.41
N LEU A 520 16.16 -38.24 -18.26
CA LEU A 520 15.91 -38.90 -16.97
C LEU A 520 14.43 -38.84 -16.59
N ALA A 521 13.77 -37.68 -16.74
CA ALA A 521 12.35 -37.53 -16.49
C ALA A 521 11.50 -38.43 -17.42
N ASP A 522 11.82 -38.51 -18.71
CA ASP A 522 11.11 -39.39 -19.66
C ASP A 522 11.26 -40.88 -19.28
N LYS A 523 12.44 -41.28 -18.81
CA LYS A 523 12.69 -42.64 -18.31
C LYS A 523 11.89 -42.92 -17.04
N ALA A 524 11.88 -41.98 -16.09
CA ALA A 524 11.10 -42.07 -14.87
C ALA A 524 9.59 -42.11 -15.16
N ALA A 525 9.09 -41.35 -16.13
CA ALA A 525 7.68 -41.33 -16.51
C ALA A 525 7.24 -42.68 -17.10
N ARG A 526 8.07 -43.31 -17.93
CA ARG A 526 7.80 -44.68 -18.44
C ARG A 526 7.73 -45.70 -17.30
N CYS A 527 8.70 -45.67 -16.39
CA CYS A 527 8.70 -46.54 -15.22
C CYS A 527 7.48 -46.30 -14.33
N ALA A 528 7.06 -45.04 -14.12
CA ALA A 528 5.86 -44.70 -13.37
C ALA A 528 4.58 -45.26 -14.03
N ARG A 529 4.48 -45.21 -15.36
CA ARG A 529 3.35 -45.80 -16.10
C ARG A 529 3.30 -47.32 -15.99
N GLU A 530 4.45 -48.00 -15.97
CA GLU A 530 4.53 -49.46 -15.78
C GLU A 530 4.13 -49.90 -14.36
N LEU A 531 4.31 -49.02 -13.37
CA LEU A 531 3.93 -49.26 -11.97
C LEU A 531 2.43 -49.08 -11.69
N LEU A 532 1.75 -48.35 -12.56
CA LEU A 532 0.34 -48.01 -12.39
C LEU A 532 -0.55 -48.93 -13.22
N PRO A 533 -1.77 -49.24 -12.76
CA PRO A 533 -2.72 -49.97 -13.58
C PRO A 533 -3.01 -49.18 -14.87
N PRO A 534 -3.28 -49.89 -16.00
CA PRO A 534 -3.62 -49.22 -17.25
C PRO A 534 -4.86 -48.33 -17.05
N SER A 535 -4.73 -47.05 -17.39
CA SER A 535 -5.85 -46.11 -17.42
C SER A 535 -6.69 -46.36 -18.67
N GLU A 536 -8.01 -46.47 -18.52
CA GLU A 536 -8.93 -46.59 -19.66
C GLU A 536 -9.15 -45.25 -20.38
N SER A 537 -8.92 -44.11 -19.71
CA SER A 537 -9.05 -42.78 -20.30
C SER A 537 -7.72 -42.20 -20.78
N THR A 538 -7.79 -41.46 -21.88
CA THR A 538 -6.65 -40.77 -22.52
C THR A 538 -6.66 -39.26 -22.27
N GLU A 539 -7.62 -38.76 -21.48
CA GLU A 539 -7.75 -37.34 -21.17
C GLU A 539 -6.63 -36.87 -20.22
N ILE A 540 -6.10 -35.68 -20.48
CA ILE A 540 -5.02 -35.09 -19.66
C ILE A 540 -5.48 -34.94 -18.21
N ALA A 541 -6.75 -34.57 -18.00
CA ALA A 541 -7.38 -34.46 -16.69
C ALA A 541 -7.28 -35.75 -15.88
N ASP A 542 -7.18 -36.92 -16.50
CA ASP A 542 -7.12 -38.24 -15.84
C ASP A 542 -5.70 -38.78 -15.66
N THR A 543 -4.68 -38.03 -16.07
CA THR A 543 -3.28 -38.44 -15.90
C THR A 543 -2.96 -38.68 -14.42
N PRO A 544 -2.48 -39.89 -14.04
CA PRO A 544 -2.10 -40.19 -12.66
C PRO A 544 -1.13 -39.15 -12.10
N GLU A 545 -1.30 -38.73 -10.85
CA GLU A 545 -0.53 -37.61 -10.29
C GLU A 545 0.98 -37.81 -10.39
N LEU A 546 1.45 -39.01 -10.07
CA LEU A 546 2.86 -39.36 -10.16
C LEU A 546 3.43 -39.13 -11.56
N VAL A 547 2.70 -39.58 -12.60
CA VAL A 547 3.11 -39.41 -13.99
C VAL A 547 3.10 -37.92 -14.35
N PHE A 548 2.05 -37.18 -13.97
CA PHE A 548 1.97 -35.75 -14.24
C PHE A 548 3.16 -34.98 -13.67
N TRP A 549 3.52 -35.21 -12.41
CA TRP A 549 4.62 -34.49 -11.77
C TRP A 549 5.98 -34.81 -12.37
N ILE A 550 6.21 -36.07 -12.78
CA ILE A 550 7.43 -36.46 -13.49
C ILE A 550 7.50 -35.82 -14.88
N GLU A 551 6.40 -35.83 -15.62
CA GLU A 551 6.33 -35.17 -16.94
C GLU A 551 6.47 -33.66 -16.84
N ALA A 552 5.98 -33.03 -15.76
CA ALA A 552 6.20 -31.61 -15.49
C ALA A 552 7.69 -31.27 -15.34
N ILE A 553 8.49 -32.15 -14.74
CA ILE A 553 9.97 -32.00 -14.69
C ILE A 553 10.55 -32.04 -16.11
N GLY A 554 10.11 -32.99 -16.94
CA GLY A 554 10.57 -33.10 -18.33
C GLY A 554 10.21 -31.89 -19.18
N ARG A 555 8.97 -31.39 -19.08
CA ARG A 555 8.51 -30.16 -19.74
C ARG A 555 9.32 -28.95 -19.31
N LEU A 556 9.54 -28.77 -18.00
CA LEU A 556 10.34 -27.67 -17.48
C LEU A 556 11.79 -27.75 -17.96
N ALA A 557 12.40 -28.93 -17.97
CA ALA A 557 13.75 -29.13 -18.49
C ALA A 557 13.84 -28.75 -19.99
N GLN A 558 12.84 -29.12 -20.79
CA GLN A 558 12.78 -28.69 -22.19
C GLN A 558 12.67 -27.15 -22.31
N GLN A 559 11.81 -26.51 -21.53
CA GLN A 559 11.63 -25.06 -21.54
C GLN A 559 12.91 -24.31 -21.13
N GLN A 560 13.59 -24.79 -20.07
CA GLN A 560 14.90 -24.26 -19.67
C GLN A 560 15.95 -24.42 -20.78
N GLY A 561 15.92 -25.53 -21.51
CA GLY A 561 16.75 -25.73 -22.70
C GLY A 561 16.50 -24.68 -23.78
N ARG A 562 15.21 -24.36 -24.06
CA ARG A 562 14.84 -23.30 -25.02
C ARG A 562 15.32 -21.92 -24.57
N ASP A 563 15.13 -21.58 -23.30
CA ASP A 563 15.55 -20.29 -22.73
C ASP A 563 17.08 -20.12 -22.83
N LEU A 564 17.85 -21.15 -22.49
CA LEU A 564 19.32 -21.13 -22.60
C LEU A 564 19.80 -21.03 -24.04
N GLN A 565 19.19 -21.76 -24.97
CA GLN A 565 19.52 -21.67 -26.40
C GLN A 565 19.24 -20.27 -26.95
N GLY A 566 18.10 -19.67 -26.59
CA GLY A 566 17.75 -18.29 -26.98
C GLY A 566 18.76 -17.26 -26.44
N ALA A 567 19.18 -17.42 -25.18
CA ALA A 567 20.20 -16.57 -24.57
C ALA A 567 21.56 -16.70 -25.29
N GLN A 568 21.99 -17.93 -25.58
CA GLN A 568 23.24 -18.21 -26.31
C GLN A 568 23.21 -17.71 -27.76
N ALA A 569 22.04 -17.78 -28.41
CA ALA A 569 21.83 -17.27 -29.76
C ALA A 569 21.67 -15.74 -29.84
N GLY A 570 21.80 -15.01 -28.72
CA GLY A 570 21.71 -13.55 -28.70
C GLY A 570 20.28 -13.01 -28.91
N GLN A 571 19.25 -13.79 -28.64
CA GLN A 571 17.84 -13.41 -28.84
C GLN A 571 17.26 -12.56 -27.70
N ALA A 572 18.06 -12.19 -26.70
CA ALA A 572 17.61 -11.38 -25.56
C ALA A 572 16.95 -10.05 -25.96
N PRO A 573 17.45 -9.28 -26.95
CA PRO A 573 16.78 -8.06 -27.40
C PRO A 573 15.40 -8.32 -27.99
N ALA A 574 15.24 -9.38 -28.79
CA ALA A 574 13.95 -9.75 -29.39
C ALA A 574 12.93 -10.20 -28.34
N LEU A 575 13.37 -10.93 -27.31
CA LEU A 575 12.51 -11.28 -26.17
C LEU A 575 12.08 -10.04 -25.38
N ALA A 576 13.01 -9.11 -25.13
CA ALA A 576 12.71 -7.85 -24.45
C ALA A 576 11.70 -6.99 -25.26
N GLU A 577 11.80 -6.98 -26.59
CA GLU A 577 10.81 -6.31 -27.45
C GLU A 577 9.42 -6.96 -27.35
N ARG A 578 9.33 -8.30 -27.37
CA ARG A 578 8.05 -9.02 -27.18
C ARG A 578 7.43 -8.71 -25.81
N LEU A 579 8.24 -8.69 -24.77
CA LEU A 579 7.80 -8.33 -23.41
C LEU A 579 7.30 -6.88 -23.33
N ARG A 580 8.03 -5.92 -23.92
CA ARG A 580 7.57 -4.52 -23.98
C ARG A 580 6.29 -4.37 -24.80
N ALA A 581 6.12 -5.15 -25.86
CA ALA A 581 4.89 -5.18 -26.65
C ALA A 581 3.70 -5.74 -25.84
N LEU A 582 3.91 -6.83 -25.10
CA LEU A 582 2.91 -7.37 -24.16
C LEU A 582 2.54 -6.34 -23.08
N ALA A 583 3.53 -5.66 -22.50
CA ALA A 583 3.29 -4.62 -21.50
C ALA A 583 2.48 -3.44 -22.06
N ALA A 584 2.87 -2.95 -23.24
CA ALA A 584 2.14 -1.87 -23.92
C ALA A 584 0.70 -2.27 -24.23
N ARG A 585 0.49 -3.51 -24.71
CA ARG A 585 -0.84 -4.03 -25.05
C ARG A 585 -1.73 -4.23 -23.82
N ALA A 586 -1.19 -4.79 -22.74
CA ALA A 586 -1.91 -4.94 -21.48
C ALA A 586 -2.35 -3.59 -20.92
N ARG A 587 -1.43 -2.61 -20.91
CA ARG A 587 -1.73 -1.24 -20.47
C ARG A 587 -2.76 -0.55 -21.37
N ALA A 588 -2.64 -0.67 -22.69
CA ALA A 588 -3.59 -0.09 -23.63
C ALA A 588 -5.01 -0.66 -23.40
N MET A 589 -5.14 -1.98 -23.30
CA MET A 589 -6.42 -2.64 -23.07
C MET A 589 -7.08 -2.23 -21.73
N ALA A 590 -6.29 -2.05 -20.66
CA ALA A 590 -6.80 -1.53 -19.40
C ALA A 590 -7.29 -0.07 -19.54
N MET A 591 -6.55 0.77 -20.27
CA MET A 591 -6.87 2.19 -20.45
C MET A 591 -8.02 2.45 -21.43
N GLU A 592 -8.33 1.50 -22.33
CA GLU A 592 -9.47 1.59 -23.25
C GLU A 592 -10.83 1.47 -22.56
N MET A 593 -10.91 0.80 -21.40
CA MET A 593 -12.16 0.62 -20.65
C MET A 593 -12.68 1.94 -20.10
N ASP A 594 -13.78 2.47 -20.65
CA ASP A 594 -14.43 3.71 -20.23
C ASP A 594 -15.31 3.53 -18.97
N PHE A 595 -14.76 3.79 -17.78
CA PHE A 595 -15.55 3.69 -16.54
C PHE A 595 -16.54 4.86 -16.35
N ALA A 596 -16.45 5.93 -17.14
CA ALA A 596 -17.25 7.13 -16.92
C ALA A 596 -18.75 6.87 -17.13
N PHE A 597 -19.12 6.02 -18.11
CA PHE A 597 -20.52 5.67 -18.34
C PHE A 597 -21.10 4.70 -17.30
N LEU A 598 -20.24 3.98 -16.55
CA LEU A 598 -20.65 3.08 -15.47
C LEU A 598 -20.90 3.83 -14.16
N LEU A 599 -20.55 5.12 -14.09
CA LEU A 599 -20.84 5.96 -12.93
C LEU A 599 -22.28 6.46 -12.95
N ASP A 600 -22.98 6.25 -11.85
CA ASP A 600 -24.23 6.95 -11.58
C ASP A 600 -23.94 8.44 -11.32
N PRO A 601 -24.47 9.37 -12.15
CA PRO A 601 -24.15 10.78 -12.06
C PRO A 601 -24.74 11.46 -10.82
N GLU A 602 -25.79 10.92 -10.20
CA GLU A 602 -26.40 11.50 -9.00
C GLU A 602 -25.67 11.00 -7.74
N ARG A 603 -25.48 9.68 -7.64
CA ARG A 603 -24.84 9.02 -6.50
C ARG A 603 -23.32 9.20 -6.49
N LYS A 604 -22.72 9.45 -7.66
CA LYS A 604 -21.25 9.50 -7.87
C LYS A 604 -20.57 8.18 -7.48
N LEU A 605 -21.26 7.07 -7.70
CA LEU A 605 -20.81 5.71 -7.40
C LEU A 605 -20.85 4.88 -8.69
N LEU A 606 -20.02 3.83 -8.76
CA LEU A 606 -20.11 2.87 -9.86
C LEU A 606 -21.40 2.07 -9.69
N SER A 607 -22.20 2.00 -10.76
CA SER A 607 -23.27 1.01 -10.87
C SER A 607 -22.66 -0.40 -10.82
N ILE A 608 -23.45 -1.43 -10.46
CA ILE A 608 -22.98 -2.82 -10.52
C ILE A 608 -22.51 -3.17 -11.94
N GLY A 609 -23.20 -2.63 -12.94
CA GLY A 609 -22.84 -2.81 -14.33
C GLY A 609 -23.89 -2.21 -15.26
N TYR A 610 -23.83 -2.63 -16.52
CA TYR A 610 -24.66 -2.11 -17.58
C TYR A 610 -25.22 -3.24 -18.44
N SER A 611 -26.54 -3.26 -18.58
CA SER A 611 -27.27 -4.20 -19.43
C SER A 611 -27.37 -3.60 -20.84
N LEU A 612 -26.77 -4.26 -21.83
CA LEU A 612 -26.89 -3.84 -23.22
C LEU A 612 -28.28 -4.13 -23.78
N ALA A 613 -28.88 -5.26 -23.36
CA ALA A 613 -30.23 -5.65 -23.78
C ALA A 613 -31.28 -4.60 -23.38
N ASP A 614 -31.15 -4.04 -22.18
CA ASP A 614 -32.05 -3.00 -21.67
C ASP A 614 -31.56 -1.57 -21.96
N ASN A 615 -30.34 -1.43 -22.50
CA ASN A 615 -29.65 -0.15 -22.71
C ASN A 615 -29.65 0.73 -21.45
N ARG A 616 -29.39 0.15 -20.26
CA ARG A 616 -29.45 0.86 -18.98
C ARG A 616 -28.39 0.40 -17.98
N LEU A 617 -28.01 1.32 -17.09
CA LEU A 617 -27.25 1.00 -15.89
C LEU A 617 -28.10 0.21 -14.91
N ASP A 618 -27.44 -0.66 -14.14
CA ASP A 618 -28.08 -1.27 -12.98
C ASP A 618 -28.45 -0.18 -11.97
N PRO A 619 -29.68 -0.18 -11.42
CA PRO A 619 -30.09 0.80 -10.41
C PRO A 619 -29.31 0.68 -9.08
N SER A 620 -28.64 -0.45 -8.85
CA SER A 620 -27.79 -0.70 -7.69
C SER A 620 -26.36 -0.20 -7.96
N CYS A 621 -25.67 0.22 -6.89
CA CYS A 621 -24.30 0.71 -6.98
C CYS A 621 -23.41 0.01 -5.97
N TYR A 622 -22.12 -0.07 -6.28
CA TYR A 622 -21.10 -0.40 -5.30
C TYR A 622 -20.87 0.80 -4.39
N ASP A 623 -21.40 0.72 -3.17
CA ASP A 623 -21.44 1.81 -2.22
C ASP A 623 -20.60 1.56 -0.96
N LEU A 624 -19.86 0.44 -0.85
CA LEU A 624 -19.02 0.13 0.30
C LEU A 624 -17.53 0.17 -0.04
N LEU A 625 -16.72 0.70 0.88
CA LEU A 625 -15.25 0.67 0.74
C LEU A 625 -14.68 -0.75 0.97
N ALA A 626 -15.34 -1.54 1.82
CA ALA A 626 -15.06 -2.95 2.00
C ALA A 626 -15.84 -3.76 0.96
N SER A 627 -15.37 -3.70 -0.28
CA SER A 627 -15.87 -4.47 -1.41
C SER A 627 -14.73 -4.78 -2.37
N GLU A 628 -14.88 -5.88 -3.08
CA GLU A 628 -14.12 -6.28 -4.25
C GLU A 628 -14.05 -5.16 -5.31
N ALA A 629 -15.12 -4.38 -5.47
CA ALA A 629 -15.21 -3.30 -6.48
C ALA A 629 -14.36 -2.07 -6.14
N ARG A 630 -13.70 -2.04 -4.97
CA ARG A 630 -12.82 -0.93 -4.61
C ARG A 630 -11.60 -0.82 -5.54
N LEU A 631 -11.17 -1.92 -6.16
CA LEU A 631 -10.11 -1.89 -7.17
C LEU A 631 -10.57 -1.13 -8.42
N ALA A 632 -11.80 -1.39 -8.90
CA ALA A 632 -12.43 -0.65 -10.00
C ALA A 632 -12.51 0.84 -9.68
N SER A 633 -12.94 1.16 -8.46
CA SER A 633 -13.05 2.53 -7.95
C SER A 633 -11.69 3.25 -7.97
N LEU A 634 -10.64 2.59 -7.48
CA LEU A 634 -9.29 3.14 -7.47
C LEU A 634 -8.75 3.36 -8.88
N PHE A 635 -8.93 2.36 -9.76
CA PHE A 635 -8.47 2.42 -11.14
C PHE A 635 -9.16 3.56 -11.91
N ALA A 636 -10.49 3.65 -11.84
CA ALA A 636 -11.26 4.71 -12.50
C ALA A 636 -10.84 6.12 -12.06
N ILE A 637 -10.50 6.29 -10.78
CA ILE A 637 -9.98 7.56 -10.26
C ILE A 637 -8.56 7.83 -10.78
N ALA A 638 -7.69 6.83 -10.74
CA ALA A 638 -6.30 6.97 -11.18
C ALA A 638 -6.20 7.27 -12.68
N LYS A 639 -7.09 6.67 -13.48
CA LYS A 639 -7.20 6.91 -14.92
C LYS A 639 -7.80 8.30 -15.24
N GLY A 640 -8.68 8.81 -14.38
CA GLY A 640 -9.36 10.10 -14.57
C GLY A 640 -10.81 10.01 -15.04
N ASP A 641 -11.36 8.80 -15.20
CA ASP A 641 -12.75 8.56 -15.55
C ASP A 641 -13.72 8.91 -14.38
N ALA A 642 -13.23 8.80 -13.14
CA ALA A 642 -13.96 9.14 -11.93
C ALA A 642 -13.23 10.24 -11.14
N THR A 643 -13.99 11.18 -10.56
CA THR A 643 -13.40 12.17 -9.63
C THR A 643 -13.04 11.52 -8.29
N THR A 644 -12.08 12.09 -7.56
CA THR A 644 -11.71 11.63 -6.20
C THR A 644 -12.88 11.61 -5.21
N ARG A 645 -13.93 12.41 -5.44
CA ARG A 645 -15.18 12.40 -4.65
C ARG A 645 -15.84 11.02 -4.61
N HIS A 646 -15.68 10.22 -5.66
CA HIS A 646 -16.17 8.84 -5.73
C HIS A 646 -15.65 8.00 -4.54
N TRP A 647 -14.35 8.05 -4.27
CA TRP A 647 -13.72 7.32 -3.17
C TRP A 647 -14.30 7.68 -1.79
N PHE A 648 -14.69 8.94 -1.62
CA PHE A 648 -15.24 9.46 -0.38
C PHE A 648 -16.74 9.19 -0.21
N ARG A 649 -17.44 8.89 -1.31
CA ARG A 649 -18.83 8.41 -1.28
C ARG A 649 -18.96 6.95 -0.87
N LEU A 650 -17.91 6.15 -1.02
CA LEU A 650 -17.89 4.78 -0.53
C LEU A 650 -18.10 4.74 1.00
N GLY A 651 -19.11 3.99 1.41
CA GLY A 651 -19.51 3.73 2.78
C GLY A 651 -18.37 3.15 3.59
N ARG A 652 -18.19 3.73 4.79
CA ARG A 652 -17.17 3.33 5.77
C ARG A 652 -17.79 2.80 7.05
N THR A 653 -18.98 2.22 6.94
CA THR A 653 -19.69 1.61 8.06
C THR A 653 -18.79 0.54 8.66
N ALA A 654 -18.59 0.59 9.98
CA ALA A 654 -17.63 -0.24 10.68
C ALA A 654 -18.26 -0.87 11.92
N THR A 655 -17.89 -2.10 12.21
CA THR A 655 -18.29 -2.84 13.41
C THR A 655 -17.12 -2.89 14.40
N PRO A 656 -17.36 -2.85 15.72
CA PRO A 656 -16.31 -3.10 16.72
C PRO A 656 -15.90 -4.58 16.69
N LEU A 657 -14.58 -4.86 16.59
CA LEU A 657 -14.02 -6.21 16.68
C LEU A 657 -12.82 -6.20 17.63
N GLY A 658 -12.99 -6.84 18.79
CA GLY A 658 -11.97 -6.89 19.84
C GLY A 658 -11.53 -5.50 20.29
N SER A 659 -10.24 -5.19 20.12
CA SER A 659 -9.66 -3.87 20.47
C SER A 659 -9.80 -2.82 19.37
N GLY A 660 -10.23 -3.19 18.16
CA GLY A 660 -10.32 -2.33 16.99
C GLY A 660 -11.71 -2.26 16.36
N SER A 661 -11.78 -1.77 15.13
CA SER A 661 -13.00 -1.74 14.32
C SER A 661 -12.65 -2.09 12.87
N ALA A 662 -13.50 -2.89 12.24
CA ALA A 662 -13.35 -3.30 10.86
C ALA A 662 -14.54 -2.80 10.04
N LEU A 663 -14.28 -2.43 8.78
CA LEU A 663 -15.33 -2.10 7.84
C LEU A 663 -16.26 -3.31 7.61
N ILE A 664 -17.54 -3.03 7.44
CA ILE A 664 -18.56 -4.01 7.08
C ILE A 664 -18.65 -4.09 5.56
N SER A 665 -18.65 -5.30 5.00
CA SER A 665 -18.92 -5.57 3.58
C SER A 665 -20.38 -5.96 3.37
N TRP A 666 -20.78 -6.29 2.14
CA TRP A 666 -22.17 -6.62 1.87
C TRP A 666 -22.52 -8.01 2.41
N SER A 667 -21.79 -9.04 1.98
CA SER A 667 -22.04 -10.43 2.39
C SER A 667 -21.21 -10.86 3.62
N GLY A 668 -20.21 -10.08 4.05
CA GLY A 668 -19.30 -10.48 5.13
C GLY A 668 -18.32 -11.56 4.67
N SER A 669 -18.11 -11.65 3.35
CA SER A 669 -17.36 -12.67 2.66
C SER A 669 -15.88 -12.28 2.58
N MET A 670 -14.97 -13.25 2.75
CA MET A 670 -13.55 -12.94 2.84
C MET A 670 -12.98 -12.35 1.54
N PHE A 671 -13.49 -12.76 0.38
CA PHE A 671 -13.00 -12.24 -0.91
C PHE A 671 -13.25 -10.73 -1.06
N GLU A 672 -14.39 -10.20 -0.61
CA GLU A 672 -14.74 -8.76 -0.68
C GLU A 672 -13.64 -7.90 -0.04
N TYR A 673 -13.01 -8.42 1.02
CA TYR A 673 -11.95 -7.74 1.74
C TYR A 673 -10.57 -7.96 1.13
N LEU A 674 -10.24 -9.19 0.74
CA LEU A 674 -8.85 -9.57 0.47
C LEU A 674 -8.50 -9.64 -1.01
N MET A 675 -9.44 -9.94 -1.91
CA MET A 675 -9.18 -10.10 -3.35
C MET A 675 -8.54 -8.85 -3.98
N PRO A 676 -9.03 -7.61 -3.72
CA PRO A 676 -8.35 -6.42 -4.23
C PRO A 676 -6.90 -6.30 -3.75
N SER A 677 -6.55 -6.88 -2.60
CA SER A 677 -5.22 -6.77 -2.00
C SER A 677 -4.14 -7.53 -2.76
N LEU A 678 -4.51 -8.37 -3.73
CA LEU A 678 -3.58 -9.04 -4.65
C LEU A 678 -2.76 -8.04 -5.46
N VAL A 679 -3.38 -6.94 -5.90
CA VAL A 679 -2.74 -5.89 -6.74
C VAL A 679 -2.90 -4.48 -6.18
N MET A 680 -3.74 -4.28 -5.16
CA MET A 680 -3.92 -3.00 -4.48
C MET A 680 -3.41 -3.08 -3.04
N ARG A 681 -2.26 -2.45 -2.78
CA ARG A 681 -1.69 -2.42 -1.44
C ARG A 681 -2.62 -1.72 -0.44
N ALA A 682 -2.90 -2.38 0.69
CA ALA A 682 -3.46 -1.73 1.88
C ALA A 682 -2.31 -1.18 2.76
N PRO A 683 -2.13 0.14 2.90
CA PRO A 683 -1.02 0.69 3.68
C PRO A 683 -1.10 0.27 5.15
N ALA A 684 0.04 -0.09 5.75
CA ALA A 684 0.11 -0.47 7.16
C ALA A 684 -0.43 0.64 8.09
N GLY A 685 -1.28 0.27 9.04
CA GLY A 685 -1.94 1.22 9.94
C GLY A 685 -3.09 2.00 9.31
N SER A 686 -3.43 1.74 8.05
CA SER A 686 -4.65 2.28 7.44
C SER A 686 -5.91 1.53 7.91
N LEU A 687 -7.07 2.15 7.73
CA LEU A 687 -8.35 1.52 8.02
C LEU A 687 -8.56 0.22 7.21
N LEU A 688 -8.09 0.18 5.97
CA LEU A 688 -8.18 -1.00 5.11
C LEU A 688 -7.28 -2.13 5.62
N GLU A 689 -6.02 -1.84 5.94
CA GLU A 689 -5.11 -2.87 6.48
C GLU A 689 -5.59 -3.40 7.82
N GLN A 690 -6.02 -2.52 8.73
CA GLN A 690 -6.61 -2.91 10.00
C GLN A 690 -7.86 -3.77 9.78
N THR A 691 -8.73 -3.42 8.83
CA THR A 691 -9.92 -4.20 8.49
C THR A 691 -9.52 -5.59 8.03
N ASN A 692 -8.61 -5.72 7.07
CA ASN A 692 -8.15 -7.00 6.55
C ASN A 692 -7.63 -7.92 7.69
N ARG A 693 -6.80 -7.39 8.59
CA ARG A 693 -6.28 -8.14 9.75
C ARG A 693 -7.37 -8.57 10.73
N LEU A 694 -8.31 -7.67 11.05
CA LEU A 694 -9.39 -7.97 12.00
C LEU A 694 -10.41 -8.94 11.42
N VAL A 695 -10.70 -8.88 10.12
CA VAL A 695 -11.60 -9.81 9.42
C VAL A 695 -11.03 -11.22 9.41
N VAL A 696 -9.75 -11.40 9.10
CA VAL A 696 -9.09 -12.72 9.18
C VAL A 696 -9.16 -13.28 10.59
N GLY A 697 -8.84 -12.47 11.62
CA GLY A 697 -8.96 -12.88 13.02
C GLY A 697 -10.39 -13.25 13.43
N ARG A 698 -11.41 -12.51 12.95
CA ARG A 698 -12.82 -12.83 13.22
C ARG A 698 -13.25 -14.14 12.54
N GLN A 699 -12.79 -14.39 11.32
CA GLN A 699 -13.04 -15.64 10.59
C GLN A 699 -12.41 -16.84 11.30
N GLN A 700 -11.16 -16.72 11.76
CA GLN A 700 -10.50 -17.73 12.60
C GLN A 700 -11.29 -18.01 13.88
N ALA A 701 -11.72 -16.96 14.59
CA ALA A 701 -12.53 -17.11 15.80
C ALA A 701 -13.88 -17.78 15.51
N TYR A 702 -14.53 -17.44 14.38
CA TYR A 702 -15.82 -18.01 14.01
C TYR A 702 -15.73 -19.50 13.64
N GLY A 703 -14.66 -19.92 12.95
CA GLY A 703 -14.37 -21.33 12.70
C GLY A 703 -14.15 -22.08 14.02
N ALA A 704 -13.35 -21.53 14.94
CA ALA A 704 -13.12 -22.11 16.26
C ALA A 704 -14.39 -22.20 17.12
N GLU A 705 -15.28 -21.19 17.06
CA GLU A 705 -16.60 -21.23 17.73
C GLU A 705 -17.50 -22.37 17.25
N ARG A 706 -17.25 -22.88 16.03
CA ARG A 706 -18.05 -23.92 15.36
C ARG A 706 -17.33 -25.26 15.22
N ASP A 707 -16.11 -25.35 15.73
CA ASP A 707 -15.25 -26.52 15.62
C ASP A 707 -15.02 -26.97 14.15
N VAL A 708 -14.85 -25.99 13.25
CA VAL A 708 -14.56 -26.22 11.83
C VAL A 708 -13.38 -25.36 11.36
N PRO A 709 -12.72 -25.71 10.24
CA PRO A 709 -11.79 -24.80 9.56
C PRO A 709 -12.46 -23.46 9.22
N TRP A 710 -11.66 -22.41 9.07
CA TRP A 710 -12.15 -21.08 8.71
C TRP A 710 -11.95 -20.78 7.22
N GLY A 711 -12.51 -19.66 6.73
CA GLY A 711 -12.41 -19.28 5.32
C GLY A 711 -13.77 -19.21 4.62
N ILE A 712 -14.77 -18.61 5.28
CA ILE A 712 -16.11 -18.48 4.71
C ILE A 712 -16.10 -17.36 3.67
N SER A 713 -16.48 -17.70 2.45
CA SER A 713 -16.52 -16.80 1.31
C SER A 713 -17.55 -17.28 0.29
N GLU A 714 -17.88 -16.47 -0.71
CA GLU A 714 -18.82 -16.86 -1.77
C GLU A 714 -18.24 -18.01 -2.58
N SER A 715 -19.03 -19.06 -2.81
CA SER A 715 -18.57 -20.30 -3.41
C SER A 715 -19.74 -21.15 -3.90
N ALA A 716 -19.42 -22.19 -4.68
CA ALA A 716 -20.29 -23.34 -4.83
C ALA A 716 -20.55 -24.02 -3.47
N TYR A 717 -21.64 -24.79 -3.38
CA TYR A 717 -22.01 -25.61 -2.23
C TYR A 717 -22.78 -26.86 -2.67
N ASN A 718 -23.02 -27.79 -1.75
CA ASN A 718 -23.60 -29.11 -2.03
C ASN A 718 -25.13 -29.09 -2.29
N ALA A 719 -25.61 -28.11 -3.05
CA ALA A 719 -26.86 -28.19 -3.78
C ALA A 719 -26.55 -28.40 -5.26
N ARG A 720 -27.37 -29.19 -5.95
CA ARG A 720 -27.20 -29.49 -7.37
C ARG A 720 -28.51 -29.28 -8.13
N ASP A 721 -28.40 -28.87 -9.39
CA ASP A 721 -29.54 -28.82 -10.32
C ASP A 721 -29.86 -30.21 -10.90
N MET A 722 -30.79 -30.26 -11.85
CA MET A 722 -31.23 -31.51 -12.49
C MET A 722 -30.11 -32.16 -13.31
N GLU A 723 -29.14 -31.37 -13.76
CA GLU A 723 -27.95 -31.78 -14.50
C GLU A 723 -26.80 -32.21 -13.57
N PHE A 724 -27.03 -32.18 -12.25
CA PHE A 724 -26.06 -32.45 -11.20
C PHE A 724 -24.88 -31.45 -11.15
N THR A 725 -25.09 -30.22 -11.61
CA THR A 725 -24.13 -29.12 -11.48
C THR A 725 -24.29 -28.45 -10.13
N TYR A 726 -23.17 -28.25 -9.41
CA TYR A 726 -23.18 -27.56 -8.13
C TYR A 726 -23.67 -26.11 -8.25
N GLN A 727 -24.47 -25.69 -7.28
CA GLN A 727 -25.05 -24.35 -7.22
C GLN A 727 -24.15 -23.40 -6.44
N TYR A 728 -24.26 -22.11 -6.73
CA TYR A 728 -23.43 -21.04 -6.16
C TYR A 728 -24.23 -20.15 -5.22
N SER A 729 -23.62 -19.71 -4.13
CA SER A 729 -24.25 -18.77 -3.18
C SER A 729 -23.23 -17.89 -2.49
N ASN A 730 -23.71 -16.80 -1.90
CA ASN A 730 -22.91 -15.91 -1.09
C ASN A 730 -22.96 -16.29 0.40
N PHE A 731 -21.80 -16.68 0.92
CA PHE A 731 -21.55 -16.99 2.32
C PHE A 731 -20.66 -15.94 2.98
N GLY A 732 -20.85 -15.72 4.27
CA GLY A 732 -20.02 -14.81 5.03
C GLY A 732 -20.20 -14.95 6.53
N VAL A 733 -19.38 -14.25 7.29
CA VAL A 733 -19.42 -14.36 8.76
C VAL A 733 -20.39 -13.35 9.37
N PRO A 734 -21.30 -13.76 10.26
CA PRO A 734 -22.19 -12.87 11.00
C PRO A 734 -21.42 -11.75 11.72
N GLY A 735 -21.94 -10.53 11.59
CA GLY A 735 -21.33 -9.32 12.14
C GLY A 735 -20.27 -8.67 11.26
N LEU A 736 -19.86 -9.31 10.14
CA LEU A 736 -19.00 -8.71 9.12
C LEU A 736 -19.78 -8.22 7.88
N GLY A 737 -20.95 -8.79 7.61
CA GLY A 737 -21.81 -8.40 6.47
C GLY A 737 -23.08 -7.66 6.88
N MET A 738 -23.65 -6.89 5.95
CA MET A 738 -24.99 -6.29 6.10
C MET A 738 -26.12 -7.27 5.81
N LYS A 739 -25.87 -8.29 4.97
CA LYS A 739 -26.85 -9.32 4.60
C LYS A 739 -27.38 -10.06 5.83
N ARG A 740 -28.70 -10.30 5.88
CA ARG A 740 -29.34 -11.13 6.92
C ARG A 740 -29.17 -12.62 6.60
N GLY A 741 -29.23 -13.47 7.63
CA GLY A 741 -29.18 -14.94 7.45
C GLY A 741 -27.78 -15.53 7.26
N LEU A 742 -26.71 -14.74 7.43
CA LEU A 742 -25.32 -15.22 7.27
C LEU A 742 -24.92 -16.37 8.20
N SER A 743 -25.65 -16.56 9.31
CA SER A 743 -25.39 -17.65 10.25
C SER A 743 -26.04 -18.98 9.86
N GLU A 744 -26.90 -19.00 8.84
CA GLU A 744 -27.76 -20.16 8.52
C GLU A 744 -27.02 -21.29 7.80
N ASN A 745 -25.95 -20.98 7.07
CA ASN A 745 -25.16 -21.95 6.32
C ASN A 745 -23.69 -21.87 6.73
N LEU A 746 -23.03 -23.01 6.82
CA LEU A 746 -21.62 -23.12 7.17
C LEU A 746 -20.89 -23.80 6.01
N VAL A 747 -20.44 -22.99 5.06
CA VAL A 747 -19.68 -23.46 3.89
C VAL A 747 -18.30 -22.81 3.94
N ILE A 748 -17.26 -23.63 3.93
CA ILE A 748 -15.86 -23.18 4.00
C ILE A 748 -15.26 -23.21 2.60
N ALA A 749 -14.71 -22.08 2.15
CA ALA A 749 -14.10 -21.94 0.84
C ALA A 749 -12.55 -21.88 0.97
N PRO A 750 -11.81 -22.95 0.63
CA PRO A 750 -10.36 -23.00 0.81
C PRO A 750 -9.58 -21.87 0.11
N TYR A 751 -10.09 -21.30 -0.98
CA TYR A 751 -9.43 -20.16 -1.64
C TYR A 751 -9.36 -18.92 -0.73
N ALA A 752 -10.31 -18.75 0.19
CA ALA A 752 -10.31 -17.66 1.17
C ALA A 752 -9.12 -17.78 2.14
N THR A 753 -8.75 -19.01 2.51
CA THR A 753 -7.51 -19.30 3.27
C THR A 753 -6.28 -18.84 2.49
N GLY A 754 -6.28 -19.05 1.18
CA GLY A 754 -5.20 -18.62 0.28
C GLY A 754 -5.05 -17.11 0.24
N LEU A 755 -6.16 -16.38 0.12
CA LEU A 755 -6.17 -14.91 0.22
C LEU A 755 -5.67 -14.43 1.59
N ALA A 756 -6.06 -15.10 2.67
CA ALA A 756 -5.65 -14.76 4.03
C ALA A 756 -4.16 -15.01 4.31
N ALA A 757 -3.44 -15.78 3.48
CA ALA A 757 -2.00 -15.96 3.61
C ALA A 757 -1.22 -14.64 3.48
N MET A 758 -1.77 -13.63 2.78
CA MET A 758 -1.22 -12.26 2.72
C MET A 758 -1.23 -11.53 4.07
N VAL A 759 -2.03 -12.02 5.02
CA VAL A 759 -2.27 -11.40 6.34
C VAL A 759 -1.70 -12.27 7.46
N ASP A 760 -1.98 -13.58 7.45
CA ASP A 760 -1.53 -14.57 8.44
C ASP A 760 -1.18 -15.90 7.74
N ALA A 761 -0.01 -15.95 7.11
CA ALA A 761 0.47 -17.14 6.42
C ALA A 761 0.64 -18.38 7.33
N PRO A 762 1.19 -18.29 8.56
CA PRO A 762 1.24 -19.44 9.47
C PRO A 762 -0.14 -19.95 9.87
N GLY A 763 -1.12 -19.07 10.10
CA GLY A 763 -2.51 -19.44 10.34
C GLY A 763 -3.16 -20.11 9.13
N ALA A 764 -2.92 -19.58 7.93
CA ALA A 764 -3.41 -20.16 6.69
C ALA A 764 -2.86 -21.59 6.46
N LEU A 765 -1.58 -21.83 6.74
CA LEU A 765 -0.98 -23.15 6.59
C LEU A 765 -1.63 -24.20 7.51
N ARG A 766 -1.80 -23.88 8.80
CA ARG A 766 -2.51 -24.77 9.75
C ARG A 766 -3.95 -25.04 9.32
N ASN A 767 -4.60 -24.03 8.73
CA ASN A 767 -5.97 -24.20 8.24
C ASN A 767 -6.03 -25.10 7.01
N TYR A 768 -5.07 -24.97 6.08
CA TYR A 768 -4.94 -25.88 4.94
C TYR A 768 -4.68 -27.33 5.35
N GLU A 769 -3.87 -27.56 6.40
CA GLU A 769 -3.68 -28.89 6.97
C GLU A 769 -5.00 -29.47 7.51
N ALA A 770 -5.79 -28.66 8.21
CA ALA A 770 -7.12 -29.06 8.70
C ALA A 770 -8.10 -29.34 7.55
N LEU A 771 -8.14 -28.49 6.52
CA LEU A 771 -8.96 -28.69 5.32
C LEU A 771 -8.57 -29.97 4.57
N ALA A 772 -7.27 -30.26 4.47
CA ALA A 772 -6.77 -31.47 3.82
C ALA A 772 -7.15 -32.73 4.62
N ALA A 773 -7.11 -32.68 5.94
CA ALA A 773 -7.54 -33.77 6.81
C ALA A 773 -9.04 -34.10 6.66
N LEU A 774 -9.86 -33.12 6.25
CA LEU A 774 -11.28 -33.30 5.91
C LEU A 774 -11.51 -33.76 4.47
N GLY A 775 -10.46 -34.04 3.69
CA GLY A 775 -10.59 -34.43 2.28
C GLY A 775 -10.78 -33.25 1.32
N GLY A 776 -10.52 -32.01 1.76
CA GLY A 776 -10.65 -30.81 0.94
C GLY A 776 -9.58 -30.63 -0.14
N SER A 777 -8.56 -31.49 -0.19
CA SER A 777 -7.48 -31.44 -1.18
C SER A 777 -7.76 -32.40 -2.33
N GLY A 778 -7.72 -31.89 -3.56
CA GLY A 778 -7.86 -32.64 -4.80
C GLY A 778 -6.62 -32.52 -5.71
N ARG A 779 -6.78 -32.96 -6.96
CA ARG A 779 -5.70 -33.10 -7.95
C ARG A 779 -5.20 -31.76 -8.49
N PHE A 780 -6.08 -30.75 -8.47
CA PHE A 780 -5.85 -29.39 -8.93
C PHE A 780 -5.70 -28.39 -7.78
N GLY A 781 -5.30 -28.85 -6.58
CA GLY A 781 -5.26 -28.05 -5.37
C GLY A 781 -6.48 -28.32 -4.48
N PHE A 782 -6.82 -27.38 -3.60
CA PHE A 782 -8.01 -27.53 -2.76
C PHE A 782 -9.29 -27.34 -3.57
N TYR A 783 -10.33 -28.09 -3.25
CA TYR A 783 -11.66 -27.91 -3.84
C TYR A 783 -12.22 -26.52 -3.53
N GLU A 784 -13.23 -26.11 -4.29
CA GLU A 784 -13.84 -24.78 -4.15
C GLU A 784 -14.48 -24.56 -2.78
N ALA A 785 -15.14 -25.58 -2.22
CA ALA A 785 -15.84 -25.50 -0.94
C ALA A 785 -15.97 -26.86 -0.22
N LEU A 786 -16.20 -26.81 1.09
CA LEU A 786 -16.62 -27.91 1.96
C LEU A 786 -17.86 -27.47 2.78
N ASP A 787 -18.86 -28.34 2.90
CA ASP A 787 -20.13 -28.11 3.61
C ASP A 787 -20.33 -28.99 4.86
#